data_AF-A0A816R742-F1
#
_entry.id   AF-A0A816R742-F1
#
_cell.length_a   1.000
_cell.length_b   1.000
_cell.length_c   1.000
_cell.angle_alpha   90.00
_cell.angle_beta   90.00
_cell.angle_gamma   90.00
#
_symmetry.space_group_name_H-M   'P 1'
#
loop_
_entity.id
_entity.type
_entity.pdbx_description
1 polymer ?
#
loop_
_entity_poly.entity_id
_entity_poly.type
_entity_poly.pdbx_seq_one_letter_code
_entity_poly.pdbx_strand_id
1 'polypeptide(L)'
;MEEKNGDNGKRRESERLATQQNKIYSRRPLSNRTSDNYQINNNHNRRSATVSIIDDNSQYQPVSRRSERIQSPMNSLPLSQYNSNPSLIEQQEQTHLHHSQQQQQPLPQKTSNDEETSTYSFRHVTKKLQHAKSHGELYQPIAPLPMPPMTKINNDENEIKYPQKHSSESPQSSISPRIRAATTTVVPILSRPTVNLRDETINSSSSNKIPLWKRFKKMIVPSKRSKENSSSKVPTLQFNELSTNETNRTVPDGVVNTSNNLLQNPIKLNELRTWFISKTFPEQRIRDEYEKLPTEPLHPRTFALRPENKSKNRFNAIEPYDHSRVVLKSLPNDPTTDYINASYIDGDRMNKLYIAAQAPTDTTLYDFIRMIWQLRIQSIVMVTRLFEDGKHKCIQYWPDEGEKRINDFKIRIDSEEKYADYTIRKLIIYNQLEPSDMLIVKQYHFLSWPDHGCLSLSTPLLDFRQRFRTDYKPWNPTLVHCSAGVGRSGTFIALDALLEKAKHQDTIDILEFTHRMRQNRVYMIQTVDQYVFLYRTLIEGILTMDITLSLQEYLTTRKLYMDIKSQYKLLEQLQSTVEFSYQGAVEPANLNKNRVETILAPDNSRPYLMTQVDKTTDYINAVFVNSYRQTPNYIVTQYPLPHTCIDFWRLVYDHNVSIIMLLESISRDSKTIYYWPTNVGQLICYGPFEIVLVSQKEDEQLIERVLELKFTNKSALTTDRTRSIRQFQIKDYSHLLLVVKRFLKEMRTFTGQNVILQCLNGATWSGYFAALCNSIDKMQTEQIIDPFKIVRLIRSTRPQFIDQDQYENLYSSMRDYAQQYLSTTATALARRSTENPFYTDTSEEYQSATTNRMVQRL
;
A
#
# COMPACT_ATOMS: atom_id res chain seq x y z
N MET A 1 46.69 1.15 37.26
CA MET A 1 46.95 2.57 36.98
C MET A 1 45.57 3.24 36.85
N GLU A 2 44.75 3.35 37.90
CA GLU A 2 45.00 3.74 39.31
C GLU A 2 45.44 5.21 39.41
N GLU A 3 44.60 6.09 40.02
CA GLU A 3 44.72 6.63 41.40
C GLU A 3 45.71 7.81 41.50
N LYS A 4 45.66 8.81 42.40
CA LYS A 4 44.78 9.33 43.48
C LYS A 4 45.16 10.84 43.65
N ASN A 5 44.47 11.77 44.33
CA ASN A 5 43.27 11.83 45.18
C ASN A 5 42.60 13.22 44.93
N GLY A 6 41.70 13.83 45.72
CA GLY A 6 41.02 13.48 46.97
C GLY A 6 39.98 14.56 47.37
N ASP A 7 39.16 14.29 48.39
CA ASP A 7 37.96 15.08 48.78
C ASP A 7 38.20 15.98 50.02
N ASN A 8 37.53 17.15 50.09
CA ASN A 8 36.87 17.72 51.28
C ASN A 8 36.31 19.15 51.02
N GLY A 9 35.15 19.50 51.61
CA GLY A 9 34.72 20.90 51.75
C GLY A 9 33.20 21.19 51.72
N LYS A 10 32.44 20.81 52.75
CA LYS A 10 31.01 21.21 52.89
C LYS A 10 30.82 22.51 53.69
N ARG A 11 29.71 23.20 53.42
CA ARG A 11 29.09 24.36 54.12
C ARG A 11 29.83 25.70 54.09
N ARG A 12 29.21 26.66 53.40
CA ARG A 12 28.42 27.72 54.07
C ARG A 12 27.14 28.01 53.29
N GLU A 13 26.19 28.67 53.95
CA GLU A 13 24.79 28.85 53.54
C GLU A 13 24.37 30.29 53.88
N SER A 14 23.23 30.77 53.37
CA SER A 14 22.72 32.17 53.41
C SER A 14 23.60 33.20 52.66
N GLU A 15 23.07 34.23 51.97
CA GLU A 15 21.75 34.88 52.02
C GLU A 15 21.23 35.27 50.62
N ARG A 16 19.90 35.33 50.43
CA ARG A 16 19.13 36.45 49.80
C ARG A 16 17.67 36.09 49.48
N LEU A 17 16.82 36.23 50.50
CA LEU A 17 15.36 36.43 50.43
C LEU A 17 15.01 37.52 51.47
N ALA A 18 13.98 38.37 51.34
CA ALA A 18 13.10 38.66 50.19
C ALA A 18 13.52 40.02 49.55
N THR A 19 12.75 41.11 49.32
CA THR A 19 11.34 41.58 49.51
C THR A 19 11.17 42.78 48.51
N GLN A 20 10.05 43.47 48.22
CA GLN A 20 8.65 43.55 48.67
C GLN A 20 7.81 44.09 47.47
N GLN A 21 6.81 43.39 46.90
CA GLN A 21 5.41 43.24 47.33
C GLN A 21 4.53 44.51 47.17
N ASN A 22 3.54 44.49 46.26
CA ASN A 22 2.09 44.72 46.52
C ASN A 22 1.26 45.25 45.32
N LYS A 23 0.26 44.47 44.87
CA LYS A 23 -1.17 44.71 45.17
C LYS A 23 -2.02 43.46 44.84
N ILE A 24 -3.20 43.34 45.46
CA ILE A 24 -3.98 42.09 45.63
C ILE A 24 -5.50 42.40 45.42
N TYR A 25 -6.33 41.35 45.35
CA TYR A 25 -7.82 41.29 45.29
C TYR A 25 -8.41 41.44 43.88
N SER A 26 -9.17 40.50 43.27
CA SER A 26 -9.88 39.25 43.66
C SER A 26 -11.34 39.34 44.16
N ARG A 27 -12.28 38.74 43.41
CA ARG A 27 -13.36 37.81 43.87
C ARG A 27 -14.27 37.26 42.73
N ARG A 28 -15.11 36.29 43.09
CA ARG A 28 -15.82 35.25 42.28
C ARG A 28 -17.27 35.63 41.83
N PRO A 29 -18.02 34.77 41.09
CA PRO A 29 -19.16 35.17 40.23
C PRO A 29 -20.59 34.78 40.69
N LEU A 30 -21.59 35.23 39.92
CA LEU A 30 -23.03 34.84 39.83
C LEU A 30 -23.52 35.18 38.39
N SER A 31 -24.62 34.68 37.79
CA SER A 31 -25.55 33.55 38.05
C SER A 31 -26.39 33.23 36.77
N ASN A 32 -27.37 32.30 36.84
CA ASN A 32 -28.28 31.88 35.73
C ASN A 32 -29.48 32.84 35.51
N ARG A 33 -30.04 32.93 34.27
CA ARG A 33 -31.44 32.50 33.94
C ARG A 33 -31.91 32.72 32.47
N THR A 34 -32.59 31.67 31.95
CA THR A 34 -33.80 31.57 31.08
C THR A 34 -34.23 32.66 30.08
N SER A 35 -34.69 32.18 28.89
CA SER A 35 -35.90 32.55 28.10
C SER A 35 -36.41 34.00 28.11
N ASP A 36 -36.75 34.64 26.98
CA ASP A 36 -37.85 34.22 26.09
C ASP A 36 -37.86 34.91 24.70
N ASN A 37 -38.91 34.66 23.90
CA ASN A 37 -39.14 35.16 22.53
C ASN A 37 -39.32 36.69 22.40
N TYR A 38 -39.00 37.26 21.21
CA TYR A 38 -39.96 38.08 20.42
C TYR A 38 -39.53 38.23 18.94
N GLN A 39 -40.50 38.38 18.04
CA GLN A 39 -40.34 38.71 16.60
C GLN A 39 -40.41 40.23 16.37
N ILE A 40 -39.95 40.73 15.20
CA ILE A 40 -40.73 41.54 14.20
C ILE A 40 -39.84 42.35 13.20
N ASN A 41 -40.16 42.19 11.91
CA ASN A 41 -40.02 43.07 10.71
C ASN A 41 -38.78 43.95 10.40
N ASN A 42 -38.20 43.69 9.21
CA ASN A 42 -38.12 44.54 8.00
C ASN A 42 -37.95 46.09 8.14
N ASN A 43 -36.95 46.70 7.47
CA ASN A 43 -37.07 47.29 6.10
C ASN A 43 -35.98 48.31 5.69
N HIS A 44 -35.58 48.22 4.41
CA HIS A 44 -35.32 49.31 3.43
C HIS A 44 -33.98 50.09 3.30
N ASN A 45 -33.63 50.27 2.00
CA ASN A 45 -32.83 51.30 1.31
C ASN A 45 -31.33 51.49 1.68
N ARG A 46 -30.34 51.46 0.76
CA ARG A 46 -30.14 52.03 -0.61
C ARG A 46 -29.60 53.48 -0.65
N ARG A 47 -28.32 53.62 -1.06
CA ARG A 47 -27.71 54.73 -1.85
C ARG A 47 -27.62 56.12 -1.15
N SER A 48 -26.70 57.05 -1.50
CA SER A 48 -25.45 57.03 -2.30
C SER A 48 -24.61 58.32 -2.11
N ALA A 49 -23.27 58.19 -2.15
CA ALA A 49 -22.19 59.11 -2.57
C ALA A 49 -22.23 60.66 -2.39
N THR A 50 -21.13 61.18 -1.82
CA THR A 50 -20.39 62.44 -2.12
C THR A 50 -18.91 62.17 -1.72
N VAL A 51 -17.82 62.45 -2.46
CA VAL A 51 -17.36 63.47 -3.45
C VAL A 51 -16.53 64.60 -2.81
N SER A 52 -15.23 64.60 -3.10
CA SER A 52 -14.19 65.61 -2.81
C SER A 52 -13.05 65.51 -3.85
N ILE A 53 -12.21 66.54 -4.01
CA ILE A 53 -11.57 66.94 -5.30
C ILE A 53 -10.29 67.81 -5.08
N ILE A 54 -9.33 67.81 -6.04
CA ILE A 54 -8.18 68.77 -6.25
C ILE A 54 -7.00 68.68 -5.23
N ASP A 55 -5.69 68.85 -5.54
CA ASP A 55 -4.85 68.89 -6.78
C ASP A 55 -3.37 68.51 -6.40
N ASP A 56 -2.33 68.38 -7.25
CA ASP A 56 -1.65 69.43 -8.06
C ASP A 56 -0.58 68.87 -9.06
N ASN A 57 0.11 69.75 -9.79
CA ASN A 57 0.79 69.51 -11.09
C ASN A 57 2.25 70.09 -11.15
N SER A 58 3.10 69.90 -12.17
CA SER A 58 3.42 68.84 -13.16
C SER A 58 4.61 69.34 -14.04
N GLN A 59 5.39 68.50 -14.76
CA GLN A 59 6.22 68.97 -15.92
C GLN A 59 6.77 67.88 -16.89
N TYR A 60 6.92 68.31 -18.17
CA TYR A 60 7.41 67.75 -19.46
C TYR A 60 8.55 66.69 -19.46
N GLN A 61 8.68 65.69 -20.39
CA GLN A 61 8.59 65.55 -21.88
C GLN A 61 9.95 65.78 -22.66
N PRO A 62 10.23 65.12 -23.84
CA PRO A 62 11.49 64.36 -24.05
C PRO A 62 12.15 64.39 -25.49
N VAL A 63 13.08 63.45 -25.78
CA VAL A 63 13.48 62.83 -27.11
C VAL A 63 14.66 63.36 -27.99
N SER A 64 15.64 62.48 -28.27
CA SER A 64 16.34 62.22 -29.58
C SER A 64 17.18 60.90 -29.45
N ARG A 65 17.47 59.99 -30.42
CA ARG A 65 17.86 59.95 -31.87
C ARG A 65 19.30 60.49 -32.12
N ARG A 66 20.23 59.95 -32.94
CA ARG A 66 20.37 58.86 -33.99
C ARG A 66 21.92 58.63 -34.23
N SER A 67 22.53 57.72 -35.04
CA SER A 67 22.35 56.31 -35.50
C SER A 67 23.50 55.87 -36.49
N GLU A 68 23.75 54.55 -36.69
CA GLU A 68 24.71 53.93 -37.67
C GLU A 68 26.23 54.05 -37.32
N ARG A 69 27.24 53.30 -37.85
CA ARG A 69 27.36 52.34 -38.99
C ARG A 69 28.62 51.39 -38.92
N ILE A 70 28.50 50.12 -39.37
CA ILE A 70 29.43 49.21 -40.14
C ILE A 70 30.95 49.01 -39.82
N GLN A 71 31.42 47.75 -40.03
CA GLN A 71 32.76 47.21 -40.47
C GLN A 71 33.68 46.41 -39.50
N SER A 72 34.45 45.48 -40.09
CA SER A 72 35.33 44.45 -39.47
C SER A 72 36.78 44.52 -40.01
N PRO A 73 37.78 43.90 -39.34
CA PRO A 73 38.62 42.87 -40.03
C PRO A 73 39.15 41.72 -39.11
N MET A 74 40.16 40.96 -39.57
CA MET A 74 40.65 39.64 -39.06
C MET A 74 41.99 39.66 -38.25
N ASN A 75 42.31 38.50 -37.62
CA ASN A 75 43.65 37.97 -37.23
C ASN A 75 44.40 38.70 -36.07
N SER A 76 45.29 38.07 -35.26
CA SER A 76 46.10 36.84 -35.37
C SER A 76 46.50 36.18 -33.98
N LEU A 77 47.24 35.05 -34.02
CA LEU A 77 47.89 34.31 -32.89
C LEU A 77 49.15 35.03 -32.32
N PRO A 78 49.67 34.74 -31.09
CA PRO A 78 50.35 33.48 -30.62
C PRO A 78 49.70 32.85 -29.34
N LEU A 79 49.87 31.57 -28.94
CA LEU A 79 51.05 30.78 -28.44
C LEU A 79 51.68 31.36 -27.13
N SER A 80 52.09 30.57 -26.11
CA SER A 80 52.45 29.13 -26.05
C SER A 80 52.37 28.46 -24.66
N GLN A 81 52.11 27.14 -24.65
CA GLN A 81 52.69 26.07 -23.77
C GLN A 81 52.56 26.10 -22.22
N TYR A 82 52.11 24.97 -21.64
CA TYR A 82 53.03 24.00 -21.01
C TYR A 82 52.43 22.57 -20.97
N ASN A 83 53.30 21.55 -21.04
CA ASN A 83 53.00 20.12 -20.92
C ASN A 83 53.18 19.67 -19.41
N SER A 84 53.01 18.43 -18.95
CA SER A 84 53.25 17.11 -19.57
C SER A 84 52.56 15.93 -18.88
N ASN A 85 52.44 14.83 -19.63
CA ASN A 85 52.26 13.45 -19.14
C ASN A 85 53.60 12.69 -19.33
N PRO A 86 53.89 11.56 -18.63
CA PRO A 86 54.54 10.45 -19.36
C PRO A 86 54.26 9.00 -18.87
N SER A 87 54.21 8.08 -19.86
CA SER A 87 54.68 6.65 -19.90
C SER A 87 54.23 5.60 -18.85
N LEU A 88 53.84 4.35 -19.16
CA LEU A 88 54.20 3.29 -20.15
C LEU A 88 55.25 2.23 -19.70
N ILE A 89 54.78 0.99 -19.48
CA ILE A 89 55.44 -0.35 -19.57
C ILE A 89 54.27 -1.32 -19.90
N GLU A 90 54.19 -2.01 -21.05
CA GLU A 90 54.77 -3.33 -21.44
C GLU A 90 54.28 -4.54 -20.59
N GLN A 91 54.05 -5.77 -21.13
CA GLN A 91 54.47 -6.39 -22.40
C GLN A 91 53.51 -7.52 -22.90
N GLN A 92 53.50 -7.74 -24.23
CA GLN A 92 53.22 -8.95 -25.07
C GLN A 92 52.41 -10.19 -24.58
N GLU A 93 51.53 -10.72 -25.46
CA GLU A 93 51.72 -12.03 -26.13
C GLU A 93 50.89 -12.15 -27.45
N GLN A 94 50.96 -13.29 -28.19
CA GLN A 94 50.79 -13.31 -29.67
C GLN A 94 49.65 -14.19 -30.27
N THR A 95 49.12 -13.71 -31.41
CA THR A 95 48.61 -14.42 -32.63
C THR A 95 47.84 -15.75 -32.56
N HIS A 96 46.74 -15.85 -33.31
CA HIS A 96 46.70 -16.63 -34.57
C HIS A 96 45.52 -16.24 -35.48
N LEU A 97 45.64 -16.52 -36.79
CA LEU A 97 44.65 -16.19 -37.83
C LEU A 97 43.72 -17.38 -38.15
N HIS A 98 42.54 -17.09 -38.72
CA HIS A 98 42.18 -17.67 -40.02
C HIS A 98 41.16 -16.84 -40.81
N HIS A 99 41.35 -16.76 -42.13
CA HIS A 99 40.37 -16.22 -43.09
C HIS A 99 39.36 -17.28 -43.52
N SER A 100 38.14 -16.84 -43.84
CA SER A 100 37.33 -17.32 -44.98
C SER A 100 36.39 -16.20 -45.46
N GLN A 101 36.39 -15.89 -46.76
CA GLN A 101 35.37 -15.08 -47.42
C GLN A 101 34.53 -15.98 -48.33
N GLN A 102 33.25 -15.65 -48.53
CA GLN A 102 32.58 -15.89 -49.81
C GLN A 102 31.35 -14.97 -49.98
N GLN A 103 31.04 -14.67 -51.24
CA GLN A 103 29.92 -13.83 -51.68
C GLN A 103 28.90 -14.67 -52.44
N GLN A 104 27.62 -14.28 -52.48
CA GLN A 104 26.84 -14.10 -53.72
C GLN A 104 25.44 -13.51 -53.45
N GLN A 105 24.73 -13.15 -54.54
CA GLN A 105 23.44 -12.42 -54.56
C GLN A 105 22.32 -13.28 -55.25
N PRO A 106 21.21 -12.75 -55.83
CA PRO A 106 19.97 -12.47 -55.09
C PRO A 106 18.64 -12.89 -55.82
N LEU A 107 17.48 -12.49 -55.24
CA LEU A 107 16.14 -12.30 -55.89
C LEU A 107 15.38 -13.57 -56.40
N PRO A 108 14.07 -13.49 -56.78
CA PRO A 108 13.09 -12.38 -56.68
C PRO A 108 11.69 -12.70 -56.04
N GLN A 109 11.03 -11.61 -55.65
CA GLN A 109 9.60 -11.25 -55.55
C GLN A 109 8.46 -12.19 -56.04
N LYS A 110 7.30 -12.08 -55.34
CA LYS A 110 5.91 -11.77 -55.81
C LYS A 110 5.00 -11.59 -54.56
N THR A 111 4.22 -10.52 -54.34
CA THR A 111 2.85 -10.20 -54.87
C THR A 111 1.88 -11.39 -54.80
N SER A 112 0.62 -11.32 -54.35
CA SER A 112 -0.35 -10.24 -54.03
C SER A 112 -1.65 -10.93 -53.49
N ASN A 113 -2.66 -10.35 -52.83
CA ASN A 113 -3.01 -8.97 -52.44
C ASN A 113 -4.09 -9.00 -51.28
N ASP A 114 -4.73 -7.86 -50.96
CA ASP A 114 -6.14 -7.57 -50.54
C ASP A 114 -7.00 -8.59 -49.72
N GLU A 115 -8.03 -8.21 -48.95
CA GLU A 115 -8.32 -7.10 -48.02
C GLU A 115 -9.62 -7.48 -47.21
N GLU A 116 -10.39 -6.53 -46.67
CA GLU A 116 -11.70 -6.69 -45.98
C GLU A 116 -11.73 -7.56 -44.69
N THR A 117 -11.66 -7.02 -43.46
CA THR A 117 -12.64 -6.21 -42.69
C THR A 117 -13.95 -6.90 -42.27
N SER A 118 -14.02 -7.36 -41.02
CA SER A 118 -15.14 -7.00 -40.11
C SER A 118 -14.88 -7.37 -38.64
N THR A 119 -15.12 -6.37 -37.80
CA THR A 119 -15.18 -6.43 -36.33
C THR A 119 -16.17 -7.46 -35.79
N TYR A 120 -15.85 -8.14 -34.69
CA TYR A 120 -16.67 -8.10 -33.46
C TYR A 120 -15.86 -8.50 -32.21
N SER A 121 -16.38 -8.18 -31.02
CA SER A 121 -15.69 -8.32 -29.73
C SER A 121 -16.36 -9.37 -28.85
N PHE A 122 -15.59 -10.22 -28.16
CA PHE A 122 -16.01 -10.79 -26.87
C PHE A 122 -14.86 -11.06 -25.89
N ARG A 123 -15.18 -11.07 -24.58
CA ARG A 123 -14.29 -11.37 -23.46
C ARG A 123 -14.36 -12.85 -23.05
N HIS A 124 -13.23 -13.40 -22.64
CA HIS A 124 -13.05 -14.61 -21.79
C HIS A 124 -13.60 -15.96 -22.28
N VAL A 125 -12.80 -17.02 -22.13
CA VAL A 125 -12.89 -17.97 -21.00
C VAL A 125 -11.70 -18.94 -21.06
N THR A 126 -10.90 -19.01 -19.99
CA THR A 126 -9.95 -20.12 -19.76
C THR A 126 -10.67 -21.28 -19.08
N LYS A 127 -10.35 -22.54 -19.44
CA LYS A 127 -11.03 -23.72 -18.87
C LYS A 127 -10.20 -25.01 -18.97
N LYS A 128 -10.32 -25.87 -17.95
CA LYS A 128 -9.87 -27.28 -17.88
C LYS A 128 -8.33 -27.46 -17.79
N LEU A 129 -7.80 -28.59 -17.31
CA LEU A 129 -8.40 -29.91 -17.02
C LEU A 129 -8.64 -30.23 -15.52
N GLN A 130 -8.02 -31.29 -15.00
CA GLN A 130 -8.59 -32.33 -14.11
C GLN A 130 -7.42 -33.14 -13.48
N HIS A 131 -7.51 -33.93 -12.39
CA HIS A 131 -8.60 -34.34 -11.47
C HIS A 131 -7.94 -34.72 -10.09
N ALA A 132 -8.36 -35.63 -9.18
CA ALA A 132 -9.36 -36.71 -9.13
C ALA A 132 -9.76 -37.10 -7.68
N LYS A 133 -10.96 -37.70 -7.52
CA LYS A 133 -11.39 -38.78 -6.56
C LYS A 133 -10.98 -38.68 -5.07
N SER A 134 -11.84 -38.87 -4.06
CA SER A 134 -13.21 -39.43 -3.92
C SER A 134 -13.81 -39.00 -2.53
N HIS A 135 -14.88 -39.51 -1.90
CA HIS A 135 -15.77 -40.69 -2.10
C HIS A 135 -17.12 -40.50 -1.36
N GLY A 136 -18.25 -40.97 -1.92
CA GLY A 136 -19.58 -41.01 -1.26
C GLY A 136 -20.31 -39.65 -1.13
N GLU A 137 -21.64 -39.54 -1.07
CA GLU A 137 -22.74 -40.54 -1.17
C GLU A 137 -23.95 -39.96 -1.95
N LEU A 138 -25.07 -40.70 -1.98
CA LEU A 138 -26.26 -40.52 -2.83
C LEU A 138 -26.93 -39.13 -2.77
N TYR A 139 -27.46 -38.67 -3.92
CA TYR A 139 -28.91 -38.46 -4.14
C TYR A 139 -29.22 -38.34 -5.65
N GLN A 140 -30.43 -38.72 -6.08
CA GLN A 140 -30.95 -38.64 -7.47
C GLN A 140 -32.28 -37.85 -7.49
N PRO A 141 -32.73 -37.34 -8.66
CA PRO A 141 -33.34 -36.00 -8.73
C PRO A 141 -34.88 -35.95 -8.74
N ILE A 142 -35.39 -34.72 -8.56
CA ILE A 142 -36.77 -34.32 -8.87
C ILE A 142 -36.81 -33.76 -10.31
N ALA A 143 -37.80 -34.16 -11.10
CA ALA A 143 -38.02 -33.67 -12.47
C ALA A 143 -38.98 -32.45 -12.52
N PRO A 144 -38.83 -31.53 -13.49
CA PRO A 144 -39.70 -30.36 -13.65
C PRO A 144 -40.99 -30.65 -14.45
N LEU A 145 -42.00 -29.81 -14.25
CA LEU A 145 -43.29 -29.80 -14.98
C LEU A 145 -43.26 -28.84 -16.21
N PRO A 146 -44.21 -28.93 -17.17
CA PRO A 146 -43.86 -28.75 -18.59
C PRO A 146 -44.70 -27.74 -19.41
N MET A 147 -44.31 -27.56 -20.69
CA MET A 147 -45.13 -27.06 -21.84
C MET A 147 -45.47 -25.54 -21.82
N PRO A 148 -45.96 -24.90 -22.93
CA PRO A 148 -46.59 -25.45 -24.14
C PRO A 148 -46.00 -24.88 -25.48
N PRO A 149 -46.69 -24.82 -26.67
CA PRO A 149 -46.34 -25.78 -27.74
C PRO A 149 -46.35 -25.26 -29.21
N MET A 150 -46.09 -26.19 -30.15
CA MET A 150 -46.35 -26.12 -31.61
C MET A 150 -45.42 -25.20 -32.45
N THR A 151 -45.21 -25.43 -33.76
CA THR A 151 -45.96 -26.29 -34.72
C THR A 151 -45.02 -27.11 -35.63
N LYS A 152 -45.58 -28.15 -36.28
CA LYS A 152 -44.90 -29.08 -37.22
C LYS A 152 -44.65 -28.45 -38.60
N ILE A 153 -43.75 -29.04 -39.40
CA ILE A 153 -44.06 -29.76 -40.67
C ILE A 153 -42.75 -30.28 -41.33
N ASN A 154 -42.67 -31.61 -41.50
CA ASN A 154 -42.07 -32.42 -42.59
C ASN A 154 -40.58 -32.21 -43.01
N ASN A 155 -39.86 -33.21 -43.56
CA ASN A 155 -40.22 -34.57 -44.01
C ASN A 155 -39.16 -35.61 -43.55
N ASP A 156 -39.54 -36.89 -43.56
CA ASP A 156 -38.69 -38.07 -43.37
C ASP A 156 -38.12 -38.62 -44.71
N GLU A 157 -37.54 -39.84 -44.64
CA GLU A 157 -37.04 -40.74 -45.71
C GLU A 157 -35.53 -40.60 -45.99
N ASN A 158 -34.63 -41.43 -45.44
CA ASN A 158 -34.52 -42.90 -45.30
C ASN A 158 -34.50 -43.69 -46.62
N GLU A 159 -33.34 -44.28 -46.96
CA GLU A 159 -33.30 -45.66 -47.43
C GLU A 159 -32.01 -46.40 -47.03
N ILE A 160 -32.08 -47.72 -46.82
CA ILE A 160 -30.99 -48.59 -46.34
C ILE A 160 -31.09 -49.95 -47.02
N LYS A 161 -29.98 -50.48 -47.60
CA LYS A 161 -29.70 -51.93 -47.74
C LYS A 161 -28.23 -52.28 -48.10
N TYR A 162 -27.56 -52.89 -47.12
CA TYR A 162 -26.65 -54.06 -47.12
C TYR A 162 -26.47 -54.94 -48.41
N PRO A 163 -25.48 -55.87 -48.49
CA PRO A 163 -24.14 -55.94 -47.87
C PRO A 163 -22.98 -56.66 -48.68
N GLN A 164 -21.79 -56.73 -48.04
CA GLN A 164 -20.90 -57.92 -47.86
C GLN A 164 -19.61 -58.17 -48.72
N LYS A 165 -18.62 -58.80 -48.03
CA LYS A 165 -17.37 -59.50 -48.49
C LYS A 165 -16.15 -58.61 -48.89
N HIS A 166 -14.87 -58.96 -48.62
CA HIS A 166 -14.24 -60.07 -47.86
C HIS A 166 -12.78 -59.74 -47.37
N SER A 167 -12.33 -60.36 -46.27
CA SER A 167 -10.97 -60.91 -45.87
C SER A 167 -9.64 -60.54 -46.62
N SER A 168 -8.41 -60.63 -46.05
CA SER A 168 -7.86 -61.01 -44.70
C SER A 168 -6.32 -60.77 -44.58
N GLU A 169 -5.69 -61.19 -43.45
CA GLU A 169 -4.25 -61.56 -43.25
C GLU A 169 -3.18 -60.46 -43.04
N SER A 170 -2.05 -60.68 -42.31
CA SER A 170 -1.57 -61.82 -41.47
C SER A 170 -0.50 -61.38 -40.39
N PRO A 171 -0.10 -62.23 -39.40
CA PRO A 171 0.63 -61.80 -38.18
C PRO A 171 1.92 -62.60 -37.78
N GLN A 172 2.55 -62.21 -36.66
CA GLN A 172 3.43 -63.03 -35.78
C GLN A 172 3.74 -62.26 -34.46
N SER A 173 4.37 -62.76 -33.37
CA SER A 173 5.02 -64.06 -33.04
C SER A 173 4.88 -64.43 -31.52
N SER A 174 5.85 -65.15 -30.93
CA SER A 174 5.97 -65.63 -29.52
C SER A 174 7.43 -65.41 -29.01
N ILE A 175 7.95 -65.73 -27.79
CA ILE A 175 7.94 -66.91 -26.88
C ILE A 175 8.22 -66.38 -25.43
N SER A 176 7.60 -66.73 -24.27
CA SER A 176 7.39 -67.99 -23.46
C SER A 176 8.48 -68.26 -22.35
N PRO A 177 8.42 -69.26 -21.41
CA PRO A 177 8.32 -68.94 -19.95
C PRO A 177 9.06 -69.84 -18.88
N ARG A 178 9.03 -69.49 -17.56
CA ARG A 178 8.68 -70.36 -16.37
C ARG A 178 9.28 -70.02 -14.96
N ILE A 179 8.40 -70.09 -13.94
CA ILE A 179 8.49 -70.75 -12.59
C ILE A 179 9.41 -70.26 -11.42
N ARG A 180 8.76 -70.26 -10.23
CA ARG A 180 9.10 -70.13 -8.79
C ARG A 180 10.52 -70.43 -8.18
N ALA A 181 10.85 -69.61 -7.17
CA ALA A 181 11.31 -69.93 -5.79
C ALA A 181 12.80 -70.15 -5.38
N ALA A 182 13.34 -69.12 -4.70
CA ALA A 182 13.87 -69.11 -3.32
C ALA A 182 15.27 -69.66 -2.89
N THR A 183 15.84 -68.94 -1.90
CA THR A 183 16.66 -69.36 -0.72
C THR A 183 18.22 -69.25 -0.71
N THR A 184 18.72 -68.53 0.32
CA THR A 184 19.95 -68.77 1.17
C THR A 184 21.41 -68.37 0.78
N THR A 185 21.92 -67.32 1.49
CA THR A 185 23.18 -67.21 2.31
C THR A 185 24.64 -67.07 1.79
N VAL A 186 25.40 -66.22 2.55
CA VAL A 186 26.85 -66.30 2.95
C VAL A 186 27.91 -65.97 1.85
N VAL A 187 28.76 -64.91 1.91
CA VAL A 187 29.73 -64.36 2.92
C VAL A 187 31.03 -65.20 3.06
N PRO A 188 32.22 -64.72 2.59
CA PRO A 188 33.22 -64.04 3.47
C PRO A 188 33.88 -62.78 2.81
N ILE A 189 34.31 -61.68 3.47
CA ILE A 189 35.26 -61.39 4.61
C ILE A 189 36.70 -61.03 4.13
N LEU A 190 37.38 -60.12 4.88
CA LEU A 190 38.75 -59.55 4.77
C LEU A 190 38.86 -58.22 3.98
N SER A 191 38.94 -57.00 4.53
CA SER A 191 39.12 -56.40 5.88
C SER A 191 40.53 -55.89 6.28
N ARG A 192 40.65 -54.55 6.39
CA ARG A 192 41.55 -53.78 7.31
C ARG A 192 43.07 -53.93 7.03
N PRO A 193 44.00 -53.26 7.78
CA PRO A 193 43.88 -52.24 8.85
C PRO A 193 44.50 -50.87 8.39
N THR A 194 44.66 -49.74 9.12
CA THR A 194 44.28 -49.16 10.45
C THR A 194 44.35 -47.60 10.28
N VAL A 195 44.27 -46.64 11.21
CA VAL A 195 44.19 -46.47 12.69
C VAL A 195 43.43 -45.12 12.91
N ASN A 196 42.40 -45.00 13.75
CA ASN A 196 42.37 -44.70 15.21
C ASN A 196 42.90 -43.29 15.59
N LEU A 197 42.39 -42.56 16.59
CA LEU A 197 41.22 -42.59 17.51
C LEU A 197 41.20 -41.17 18.18
N ARG A 198 40.15 -40.54 18.74
CA ARG A 198 39.06 -40.90 19.66
C ARG A 198 37.89 -39.89 19.48
N ASP A 199 36.61 -40.30 19.46
CA ASP A 199 35.64 -40.48 20.58
C ASP A 199 35.05 -39.13 21.08
N GLU A 200 33.75 -38.96 21.36
CA GLU A 200 32.55 -39.83 21.27
C GLU A 200 31.28 -38.93 21.11
N THR A 201 30.31 -39.19 20.20
CA THR A 201 29.05 -39.99 20.33
C THR A 201 28.01 -39.43 21.34
N ILE A 202 26.71 -39.80 21.41
CA ILE A 202 25.74 -40.64 20.66
C ILE A 202 24.32 -40.07 20.98
N ASN A 203 23.21 -40.18 20.23
CA ASN A 203 22.86 -40.73 18.90
C ASN A 203 21.64 -39.93 18.33
N SER A 204 20.93 -40.45 17.32
CA SER A 204 19.60 -39.97 16.89
C SER A 204 18.61 -41.12 16.61
N SER A 205 17.31 -40.84 16.76
CA SER A 205 16.16 -41.57 16.17
C SER A 205 14.89 -40.71 16.41
N SER A 206 14.10 -40.31 15.42
CA SER A 206 13.18 -41.09 14.57
C SER A 206 12.09 -41.83 15.38
N SER A 207 10.78 -41.71 15.10
CA SER A 207 10.08 -40.87 14.11
C SER A 207 8.58 -40.73 14.46
N ASN A 208 7.91 -39.68 13.96
CA ASN A 208 6.57 -39.72 13.33
C ASN A 208 6.06 -38.30 13.00
N LYS A 209 5.76 -38.02 11.71
CA LYS A 209 5.23 -36.72 11.26
C LYS A 209 3.71 -36.78 11.12
N ILE A 210 2.98 -35.93 11.86
CA ILE A 210 1.52 -35.78 11.74
C ILE A 210 1.19 -34.58 10.82
N PRO A 211 0.28 -34.71 9.83
CA PRO A 211 -0.11 -33.60 8.97
C PRO A 211 -0.72 -32.40 9.72
N LEU A 212 -0.33 -31.19 9.30
CA LEU A 212 -0.61 -29.92 10.00
C LEU A 212 -2.10 -29.57 10.19
N TRP A 213 -3.00 -30.11 9.36
CA TRP A 213 -4.44 -29.79 9.41
C TRP A 213 -5.15 -30.26 10.69
N LYS A 214 -4.54 -31.16 11.48
CA LYS A 214 -5.14 -31.64 12.75
C LYS A 214 -4.93 -30.70 13.96
N ARG A 215 -4.25 -29.55 13.82
CA ARG A 215 -3.94 -28.66 14.96
C ARG A 215 -5.03 -27.62 15.30
N PHE A 216 -6.03 -27.42 14.44
CA PHE A 216 -7.12 -26.44 14.65
C PHE A 216 -8.48 -27.10 15.02
N LYS A 217 -8.61 -27.61 16.25
CA LYS A 217 -9.94 -27.95 16.82
C LYS A 217 -9.96 -28.03 18.36
N LYS A 218 -9.75 -26.89 19.04
CA LYS A 218 -9.89 -26.83 20.53
C LYS A 218 -10.40 -25.50 21.11
N MET A 219 -11.32 -24.82 20.43
CA MET A 219 -12.22 -23.82 21.05
C MET A 219 -13.68 -24.13 20.67
N ILE A 220 -14.19 -25.24 21.22
CA ILE A 220 -15.63 -25.54 21.31
C ILE A 220 -15.84 -26.06 22.73
N VAL A 221 -16.69 -25.40 23.52
CA VAL A 221 -17.03 -25.82 24.88
C VAL A 221 -18.05 -26.96 24.82
N PRO A 222 -17.74 -28.17 25.32
CA PRO A 222 -18.73 -29.23 25.44
C PRO A 222 -19.53 -29.02 26.73
N SER A 223 -20.80 -28.63 26.62
CA SER A 223 -21.69 -28.63 27.78
C SER A 223 -21.88 -30.06 28.29
N LYS A 224 -21.47 -30.34 29.54
CA LYS A 224 -21.84 -31.59 30.23
C LYS A 224 -22.91 -31.29 31.28
N ARG A 225 -24.03 -31.99 31.14
CA ARG A 225 -25.19 -31.95 32.02
C ARG A 225 -25.26 -33.29 32.73
N SER A 226 -25.07 -33.30 34.04
CA SER A 226 -25.25 -34.49 34.90
C SER A 226 -25.95 -34.06 36.18
N LYS A 227 -27.03 -34.75 36.53
CA LYS A 227 -27.70 -34.63 37.82
C LYS A 227 -26.90 -35.42 38.85
N GLU A 228 -26.93 -35.02 40.11
CA GLU A 228 -27.58 -35.83 41.17
C GLU A 228 -27.76 -35.03 42.46
N ASN A 229 -28.39 -35.65 43.47
CA ASN A 229 -29.07 -34.95 44.56
C ASN A 229 -28.23 -34.89 45.85
N SER A 230 -28.43 -33.85 46.65
CA SER A 230 -28.84 -34.04 48.06
C SER A 230 -29.35 -32.74 48.69
N SER A 231 -30.14 -32.91 49.76
CA SER A 231 -30.75 -31.88 50.61
C SER A 231 -29.74 -30.90 51.23
N SER A 232 -30.11 -29.69 51.67
CA SER A 232 -31.25 -29.45 52.57
C SER A 232 -31.59 -27.96 52.83
N LYS A 233 -32.79 -27.74 53.41
CA LYS A 233 -33.23 -26.59 54.23
C LYS A 233 -33.25 -25.18 53.59
N VAL A 234 -34.45 -24.80 53.16
CA VAL A 234 -34.92 -23.40 53.12
C VAL A 234 -35.29 -22.94 54.55
N PRO A 235 -35.07 -21.67 54.89
CA PRO A 235 -36.03 -20.89 55.68
C PRO A 235 -36.58 -19.70 54.87
N THR A 236 -37.83 -19.33 55.16
CA THR A 236 -38.63 -18.35 54.41
C THR A 236 -38.71 -17.01 55.17
N LEU A 237 -39.26 -15.97 54.52
CA LEU A 237 -39.61 -14.64 55.06
C LEU A 237 -38.40 -13.67 55.17
N GLN A 238 -38.59 -12.34 55.10
CA GLN A 238 -39.83 -11.54 55.07
C GLN A 238 -39.65 -10.26 54.25
N PHE A 239 -40.74 -9.74 53.66
CA PHE A 239 -40.82 -8.35 53.20
C PHE A 239 -41.10 -7.43 54.40
N ASN A 240 -40.55 -6.22 54.40
CA ASN A 240 -41.07 -5.07 55.14
C ASN A 240 -40.58 -3.77 54.49
N GLU A 241 -41.45 -2.76 54.45
CA GLU A 241 -41.13 -1.39 54.02
C GLU A 241 -40.80 -0.53 55.26
N LEU A 242 -39.95 0.51 55.10
CA LEU A 242 -40.32 1.93 55.29
C LEU A 242 -39.11 2.89 55.44
N SER A 243 -39.33 4.11 54.96
CA SER A 243 -38.80 5.41 55.44
C SER A 243 -37.30 5.62 55.72
N THR A 244 -36.71 6.51 54.90
CA THR A 244 -35.86 7.66 55.29
C THR A 244 -34.89 7.55 56.48
N ASN A 245 -33.61 7.82 56.23
CA ASN A 245 -32.95 9.00 56.81
C ASN A 245 -31.59 9.30 56.14
N GLU A 246 -31.30 10.58 55.90
CA GLU A 246 -29.96 11.03 55.54
C GLU A 246 -29.05 10.98 56.77
N THR A 247 -27.87 10.35 56.67
CA THR A 247 -26.75 10.62 57.59
C THR A 247 -25.43 10.62 56.83
N ASN A 248 -24.62 11.66 57.07
CA ASN A 248 -23.27 11.73 56.54
C ASN A 248 -22.41 10.59 57.10
N ARG A 249 -21.79 9.80 56.22
CA ARG A 249 -20.66 8.94 56.59
C ARG A 249 -19.52 9.18 55.61
N THR A 250 -18.42 9.70 56.14
CA THR A 250 -17.13 9.83 55.47
C THR A 250 -16.65 8.46 55.01
N VAL A 251 -16.37 8.32 53.71
CA VAL A 251 -15.66 7.14 53.18
C VAL A 251 -14.22 7.18 53.70
N PRO A 252 -13.66 6.07 54.23
CA PRO A 252 -12.26 6.03 54.62
C PRO A 252 -11.33 6.12 53.40
N ASP A 253 -10.33 7.00 53.45
CA ASP A 253 -9.17 6.92 52.56
C ASP A 253 -8.43 5.59 52.82
N GLY A 254 -8.23 4.76 51.79
CA GLY A 254 -7.48 3.51 51.98
C GLY A 254 -7.80 2.30 51.10
N VAL A 255 -8.45 2.44 49.93
CA VAL A 255 -8.51 1.35 48.93
C VAL A 255 -7.82 1.77 47.64
N VAL A 256 -6.48 1.73 47.66
CA VAL A 256 -5.67 1.82 46.44
C VAL A 256 -5.90 0.55 45.63
N ASN A 257 -6.37 0.70 44.39
CA ASN A 257 -6.79 -0.42 43.54
C ASN A 257 -5.56 -1.18 42.98
N THR A 258 -4.99 -2.08 43.78
CA THR A 258 -3.71 -2.78 43.53
C THR A 258 -3.66 -3.60 42.24
N SER A 259 -4.83 -3.96 41.68
CA SER A 259 -4.96 -4.63 40.39
C SER A 259 -4.46 -3.79 39.20
N ASN A 260 -4.61 -2.45 39.24
CA ASN A 260 -4.22 -1.57 38.13
C ASN A 260 -2.69 -1.47 37.94
N ASN A 261 -1.90 -1.64 39.01
CA ASN A 261 -0.43 -1.54 38.94
C ASN A 261 0.21 -2.76 38.24
N LEU A 262 -0.52 -3.87 38.07
CA LEU A 262 -0.01 -5.09 37.43
C LEU A 262 -0.05 -5.04 35.90
N LEU A 263 -0.76 -4.07 35.32
CA LEU A 263 -0.99 -3.91 33.88
C LEU A 263 -0.37 -2.64 33.30
N GLN A 264 0.49 -1.95 34.07
CA GLN A 264 1.31 -0.87 33.57
C GLN A 264 2.73 -1.38 33.26
N ASN A 265 3.20 -1.12 32.06
CA ASN A 265 4.59 -1.30 31.62
C ASN A 265 5.00 -0.08 30.75
N PRO A 266 5.15 1.13 31.33
CA PRO A 266 5.46 2.34 30.58
C PRO A 266 6.90 2.31 30.08
N ILE A 267 7.07 2.23 28.76
CA ILE A 267 8.35 2.11 28.06
C ILE A 267 8.80 3.50 27.59
N LYS A 268 10.08 3.83 27.78
CA LYS A 268 10.63 5.09 27.26
C LYS A 268 10.79 5.03 25.74
N LEU A 269 10.55 6.14 25.03
CA LEU A 269 10.78 6.20 23.58
C LEU A 269 12.24 5.88 23.23
N ASN A 270 13.18 6.29 24.08
CA ASN A 270 14.59 5.95 23.90
C ASN A 270 14.92 4.46 24.12
N GLU A 271 14.16 3.72 24.95
CA GLU A 271 14.32 2.26 25.09
C GLU A 271 13.85 1.55 23.81
N LEU A 272 12.69 1.95 23.26
CA LEU A 272 12.18 1.47 21.97
C LEU A 272 13.16 1.74 20.82
N ARG A 273 13.77 2.93 20.79
CA ARG A 273 14.85 3.28 19.84
C ARG A 273 16.11 2.43 20.07
N THR A 274 16.46 2.14 21.32
CA THR A 274 17.62 1.30 21.66
C THR A 274 17.43 -0.13 21.18
N TRP A 275 16.30 -0.79 21.49
CA TRP A 275 16.00 -2.16 21.04
C TRP A 275 16.17 -2.36 19.53
N PHE A 276 15.87 -1.32 18.75
CA PHE A 276 16.10 -1.31 17.31
C PHE A 276 17.59 -1.21 16.96
N ILE A 277 18.29 -0.19 17.48
CA ILE A 277 19.70 0.10 17.16
C ILE A 277 20.62 -1.05 17.58
N SER A 278 20.36 -1.68 18.74
CA SER A 278 21.10 -2.85 19.23
C SER A 278 20.67 -4.18 18.60
N LYS A 279 19.60 -4.18 17.79
CA LYS A 279 18.90 -5.38 17.29
C LYS A 279 18.38 -6.33 18.39
N THR A 280 18.20 -5.84 19.62
CA THR A 280 17.68 -6.63 20.76
C THR A 280 16.16 -6.50 20.92
N PHE A 281 15.40 -6.65 19.84
CA PHE A 281 13.93 -6.61 19.90
C PHE A 281 13.39 -7.77 20.76
N PRO A 282 12.76 -7.50 21.92
CA PRO A 282 12.53 -8.52 22.94
C PRO A 282 11.21 -9.28 22.69
N GLU A 283 11.12 -9.95 21.54
CA GLU A 283 9.85 -10.50 21.07
C GLU A 283 9.18 -11.45 22.07
N GLN A 284 9.94 -12.33 22.73
CA GLN A 284 9.34 -13.24 23.72
C GLN A 284 8.70 -12.47 24.89
N ARG A 285 9.36 -11.43 25.43
CA ARG A 285 8.76 -10.55 26.47
C ARG A 285 7.45 -9.91 25.99
N ILE A 286 7.38 -9.51 24.71
CA ILE A 286 6.18 -8.92 24.11
C ILE A 286 5.08 -9.96 23.89
N ARG A 287 5.43 -11.22 23.58
CA ARG A 287 4.49 -12.34 23.52
C ARG A 287 3.96 -12.69 24.92
N ASP A 288 4.84 -12.81 25.92
CA ASP A 288 4.48 -13.07 27.33
C ASP A 288 3.67 -11.92 27.95
N GLU A 289 3.86 -10.69 27.47
CA GLU A 289 3.05 -9.54 27.86
C GLU A 289 1.62 -9.62 27.31
N TYR A 290 1.45 -10.08 26.06
CA TYR A 290 0.12 -10.23 25.46
C TYR A 290 -0.76 -11.23 26.21
N GLU A 291 -0.18 -12.32 26.74
CA GLU A 291 -0.90 -13.32 27.53
C GLU A 291 -1.40 -12.79 28.89
N LYS A 292 -0.98 -11.59 29.32
CA LYS A 292 -1.55 -10.90 30.50
C LYS A 292 -2.87 -10.20 30.21
N LEU A 293 -3.20 -9.96 28.94
CA LEU A 293 -4.43 -9.28 28.54
C LEU A 293 -5.64 -10.22 28.69
N PRO A 294 -6.78 -9.73 29.23
CA PRO A 294 -7.94 -10.57 29.49
C PRO A 294 -8.47 -11.23 28.21
N THR A 295 -8.72 -12.54 28.30
CA THR A 295 -9.23 -13.43 27.25
C THR A 295 -10.73 -13.71 27.38
N GLU A 296 -11.36 -13.28 28.47
CA GLU A 296 -12.80 -13.38 28.71
C GLU A 296 -13.45 -11.98 28.75
N PRO A 297 -14.76 -11.85 28.46
CA PRO A 297 -15.47 -10.57 28.51
C PRO A 297 -15.48 -9.96 29.92
N LEU A 298 -14.96 -8.74 30.06
CA LEU A 298 -14.83 -8.05 31.36
C LEU A 298 -16.14 -7.48 31.92
N HIS A 299 -17.12 -7.19 31.07
CA HIS A 299 -18.34 -6.46 31.43
C HIS A 299 -19.60 -7.09 30.81
N PRO A 300 -20.81 -6.75 31.29
CA PRO A 300 -22.07 -7.21 30.71
C PRO A 300 -22.23 -6.87 29.22
N ARG A 301 -22.91 -7.78 28.51
CA ARG A 301 -23.21 -7.71 27.05
C ARG A 301 -24.70 -8.03 26.79
N THR A 302 -25.55 -7.73 27.77
CA THR A 302 -26.97 -8.08 27.83
C THR A 302 -27.77 -7.56 26.65
N PHE A 303 -27.47 -6.36 26.12
CA PHE A 303 -28.16 -5.82 24.95
C PHE A 303 -27.79 -6.57 23.66
N ALA A 304 -26.53 -6.99 23.52
CA ALA A 304 -26.05 -7.76 22.37
C ALA A 304 -26.57 -9.20 22.35
N LEU A 305 -26.81 -9.78 23.53
CA LEU A 305 -27.30 -11.14 23.73
C LEU A 305 -28.83 -11.29 23.63
N ARG A 306 -29.58 -10.19 23.46
CA ARG A 306 -31.04 -10.22 23.25
C ARG A 306 -31.40 -11.01 21.98
N PRO A 307 -32.51 -11.80 21.96
CA PRO A 307 -32.86 -12.64 20.81
C PRO A 307 -32.91 -11.87 19.48
N GLU A 308 -33.43 -10.65 19.50
CA GLU A 308 -33.65 -9.76 18.35
C GLU A 308 -32.32 -9.23 17.77
N ASN A 309 -31.28 -9.15 18.61
CA ASN A 309 -29.97 -8.59 18.25
C ASN A 309 -28.94 -9.64 17.82
N LYS A 310 -29.18 -10.93 18.04
CA LYS A 310 -28.25 -12.01 17.66
C LYS A 310 -27.97 -12.03 16.16
N SER A 311 -28.98 -11.80 15.32
CA SER A 311 -28.86 -11.71 13.85
C SER A 311 -28.13 -10.45 13.37
N LYS A 312 -27.89 -9.49 14.27
CA LYS A 312 -27.09 -8.27 14.03
C LYS A 312 -25.61 -8.46 14.42
N ASN A 313 -25.22 -9.58 15.03
CA ASN A 313 -23.83 -9.89 15.36
C ASN A 313 -23.20 -10.76 14.27
N ARG A 314 -22.14 -10.26 13.62
CA ARG A 314 -21.38 -11.02 12.62
C ARG A 314 -20.63 -12.22 13.24
N PHE A 315 -20.34 -12.16 14.55
CA PHE A 315 -19.69 -13.23 15.30
C PHE A 315 -20.21 -13.30 16.75
N ASN A 316 -20.74 -14.46 17.18
CA ASN A 316 -21.37 -14.70 18.49
C ASN A 316 -20.44 -14.60 19.73
N ALA A 317 -19.20 -14.17 19.55
CA ALA A 317 -18.22 -13.94 20.62
C ALA A 317 -17.67 -12.50 20.61
N ILE A 318 -17.97 -11.70 19.58
CA ILE A 318 -17.41 -10.37 19.37
C ILE A 318 -18.55 -9.35 19.48
N GLU A 319 -19.01 -9.20 20.71
CA GLU A 319 -20.22 -8.46 21.09
C GLU A 319 -19.82 -7.26 21.97
N PRO A 320 -20.40 -6.06 21.76
CA PRO A 320 -20.07 -4.87 22.53
C PRO A 320 -20.53 -4.99 23.98
N TYR A 321 -19.83 -4.33 24.91
CA TYR A 321 -20.30 -4.21 26.28
C TYR A 321 -21.42 -3.17 26.41
N ASP A 322 -22.31 -3.38 27.37
CA ASP A 322 -23.52 -2.57 27.54
C ASP A 322 -23.24 -1.09 27.89
N HIS A 323 -22.11 -0.82 28.55
CA HIS A 323 -21.72 0.53 29.01
C HIS A 323 -21.02 1.38 27.92
N SER A 324 -20.38 0.73 26.95
CA SER A 324 -19.54 1.35 25.92
C SER A 324 -20.15 1.29 24.52
N ARG A 325 -21.22 0.50 24.32
CA ARG A 325 -21.88 0.35 23.02
C ARG A 325 -22.34 1.68 22.43
N VAL A 326 -22.38 1.74 21.11
CA VAL A 326 -23.16 2.77 20.41
C VAL A 326 -24.66 2.45 20.60
N VAL A 327 -25.43 3.48 20.91
CA VAL A 327 -26.89 3.42 21.03
C VAL A 327 -27.50 4.21 19.89
N LEU A 328 -28.33 3.58 19.08
CA LEU A 328 -29.10 4.25 18.04
C LEU A 328 -30.39 4.83 18.62
N LYS A 329 -30.87 5.95 18.06
CA LYS A 329 -32.24 6.42 18.27
C LYS A 329 -33.20 5.35 17.70
N SER A 330 -34.00 4.71 18.54
CA SER A 330 -34.99 3.73 18.07
C SER A 330 -35.92 4.34 17.03
N LEU A 331 -36.28 3.55 16.01
CA LEU A 331 -37.26 3.91 15.00
C LEU A 331 -38.66 4.00 15.63
N PRO A 332 -39.55 4.90 15.16
CA PRO A 332 -40.84 5.14 15.81
C PRO A 332 -41.73 3.90 16.00
N ASN A 333 -41.59 2.91 15.13
CA ASN A 333 -42.42 1.71 15.11
C ASN A 333 -41.74 0.47 15.73
N ASP A 334 -40.48 0.56 16.16
CA ASP A 334 -39.74 -0.56 16.78
C ASP A 334 -38.71 -0.07 17.82
N PRO A 335 -39.02 -0.16 19.13
CA PRO A 335 -38.12 0.28 20.19
C PRO A 335 -36.82 -0.55 20.28
N THR A 336 -36.78 -1.77 19.72
CA THR A 336 -35.63 -2.69 19.77
C THR A 336 -34.51 -2.30 18.80
N THR A 337 -34.75 -1.32 17.92
CA THR A 337 -33.79 -0.85 16.90
C THR A 337 -32.70 0.08 17.44
N ASP A 338 -32.46 0.09 18.76
CA ASP A 338 -31.43 0.87 19.44
C ASP A 338 -30.01 0.27 19.33
N TYR A 339 -29.91 -0.98 18.87
CA TYR A 339 -28.67 -1.75 18.89
C TYR A 339 -27.92 -1.76 17.55
N ILE A 340 -26.60 -1.55 17.65
CA ILE A 340 -25.60 -1.90 16.64
C ILE A 340 -24.36 -2.49 17.31
N ASN A 341 -23.69 -3.43 16.66
CA ASN A 341 -22.42 -3.99 17.14
C ASN A 341 -21.25 -3.01 16.88
N ALA A 342 -21.19 -1.98 17.71
CA ALA A 342 -20.11 -1.00 17.76
C ALA A 342 -19.91 -0.50 19.20
N SER A 343 -18.68 -0.12 19.54
CA SER A 343 -18.31 0.41 20.86
C SER A 343 -17.51 1.70 20.71
N TYR A 344 -17.75 2.68 21.57
CA TYR A 344 -16.83 3.81 21.73
C TYR A 344 -15.50 3.33 22.32
N ILE A 345 -14.40 3.88 21.85
CA ILE A 345 -13.04 3.64 22.37
C ILE A 345 -12.38 4.99 22.65
N ASP A 346 -11.71 5.10 23.79
CA ASP A 346 -11.01 6.32 24.19
C ASP A 346 -9.65 6.47 23.49
N GLY A 347 -9.20 7.72 23.34
CA GLY A 347 -7.83 8.03 22.91
C GLY A 347 -6.85 8.12 24.07
N ASP A 348 -5.72 8.80 23.83
CA ASP A 348 -4.80 9.19 24.92
C ASP A 348 -5.42 10.26 25.84
N ARG A 349 -6.00 11.32 25.24
CA ARG A 349 -6.44 12.54 25.96
C ARG A 349 -7.92 12.88 25.85
N MET A 350 -8.68 12.13 25.06
CA MET A 350 -10.10 12.37 24.81
C MET A 350 -10.88 11.07 24.87
N ASN A 351 -11.97 11.07 25.63
CA ASN A 351 -12.84 9.92 25.75
C ASN A 351 -13.70 9.79 24.49
N LYS A 352 -14.06 8.55 24.14
CA LYS A 352 -14.92 8.20 22.97
C LYS A 352 -14.42 8.73 21.62
N LEU A 353 -13.10 8.88 21.47
CA LEU A 353 -12.45 9.46 20.28
C LEU A 353 -12.61 8.60 19.01
N TYR A 354 -12.78 7.29 19.19
CA TYR A 354 -13.01 6.35 18.10
C TYR A 354 -14.30 5.55 18.35
N ILE A 355 -14.85 4.97 17.29
CA ILE A 355 -15.89 3.94 17.37
C ILE A 355 -15.33 2.69 16.69
N ALA A 356 -15.14 1.62 17.45
CA ALA A 356 -14.75 0.31 16.94
C ALA A 356 -16.01 -0.50 16.60
N ALA A 357 -16.25 -0.75 15.31
CA ALA A 357 -17.46 -1.40 14.81
C ALA A 357 -17.15 -2.66 13.99
N GLN A 358 -18.07 -3.64 13.99
CA GLN A 358 -18.02 -4.71 12.98
C GLN A 358 -18.24 -4.14 11.57
N ALA A 359 -17.79 -4.85 10.53
CA ALA A 359 -18.24 -4.57 9.18
C ALA A 359 -19.75 -4.89 9.05
N PRO A 360 -20.54 -4.03 8.38
CA PRO A 360 -21.95 -4.30 8.16
C PRO A 360 -22.18 -5.66 7.50
N THR A 361 -23.28 -6.30 7.86
CA THR A 361 -23.93 -7.41 7.15
C THR A 361 -25.16 -6.89 6.43
N ASP A 362 -25.78 -7.68 5.58
CA ASP A 362 -27.00 -7.28 4.85
C ASP A 362 -28.14 -6.93 5.83
N THR A 363 -28.19 -7.61 6.98
CA THR A 363 -29.10 -7.33 8.11
C THR A 363 -28.77 -6.06 8.90
N THR A 364 -27.54 -5.52 8.84
CA THR A 364 -27.13 -4.33 9.60
C THR A 364 -26.65 -3.17 8.73
N LEU A 365 -26.84 -3.23 7.41
CA LEU A 365 -26.42 -2.15 6.50
C LEU A 365 -27.09 -0.83 6.87
N TYR A 366 -28.40 -0.87 7.11
CA TYR A 366 -29.18 0.30 7.48
C TYR A 366 -28.77 0.87 8.84
N ASP A 367 -28.61 0.02 9.85
CA ASP A 367 -28.15 0.42 11.19
C ASP A 367 -26.75 1.08 11.16
N PHE A 368 -25.86 0.60 10.27
CA PHE A 368 -24.53 1.19 10.07
C PHE A 368 -24.59 2.60 9.46
N ILE A 369 -25.50 2.86 8.53
CA ILE A 369 -25.72 4.22 7.98
C ILE A 369 -26.45 5.11 9.00
N ARG A 370 -27.44 4.59 9.74
CA ARG A 370 -28.09 5.28 10.87
C ARG A 370 -27.05 5.76 11.89
N MET A 371 -26.08 4.91 12.25
CA MET A 371 -24.96 5.28 13.13
C MET A 371 -24.14 6.43 12.57
N ILE A 372 -23.74 6.35 11.30
CA ILE A 372 -22.94 7.38 10.61
C ILE A 372 -23.68 8.73 10.61
N TRP A 373 -24.97 8.72 10.26
CA TRP A 373 -25.82 9.91 10.24
C TRP A 373 -26.03 10.52 11.64
N GLN A 374 -26.49 9.69 12.59
CA GLN A 374 -26.83 10.13 13.94
C GLN A 374 -25.65 10.76 14.68
N LEU A 375 -24.45 10.18 14.53
CA LEU A 375 -23.23 10.65 15.17
C LEU A 375 -22.43 11.64 14.29
N ARG A 376 -22.98 12.00 13.11
CA ARG A 376 -22.38 12.91 12.13
C ARG A 376 -20.92 12.57 11.83
N ILE A 377 -20.63 11.29 11.62
CA ILE A 377 -19.28 10.76 11.39
C ILE A 377 -18.71 11.35 10.10
N GLN A 378 -17.62 12.13 10.20
CA GLN A 378 -16.94 12.74 9.06
C GLN A 378 -15.76 11.88 8.55
N SER A 379 -15.24 10.96 9.36
CA SER A 379 -14.11 10.09 9.02
C SER A 379 -14.39 8.62 9.33
N ILE A 380 -14.23 7.75 8.32
CA ILE A 380 -14.29 6.29 8.46
C ILE A 380 -12.95 5.70 8.08
N VAL A 381 -12.40 4.81 8.90
CA VAL A 381 -11.21 4.02 8.62
C VAL A 381 -11.60 2.54 8.45
N MET A 382 -11.47 2.04 7.23
CA MET A 382 -11.77 0.65 6.84
C MET A 382 -10.47 -0.12 6.61
N VAL A 383 -10.14 -1.08 7.47
CA VAL A 383 -8.89 -1.87 7.42
C VAL A 383 -9.16 -3.34 7.12
N THR A 384 -9.95 -3.60 6.06
CA THR A 384 -10.28 -4.93 5.53
C THR A 384 -10.78 -4.77 4.10
N ARG A 385 -10.50 -5.73 3.21
CA ARG A 385 -11.14 -5.80 1.90
C ARG A 385 -12.59 -6.27 2.07
N LEU A 386 -13.40 -6.15 1.01
CA LEU A 386 -14.77 -6.71 1.00
C LEU A 386 -14.75 -8.25 1.07
N PHE A 387 -13.79 -8.86 0.38
CA PHE A 387 -13.63 -10.31 0.23
C PHE A 387 -12.16 -10.70 0.40
N GLU A 388 -11.91 -11.76 1.19
CA GLU A 388 -10.59 -12.23 1.63
C GLU A 388 -10.72 -13.74 1.95
N ASP A 389 -9.75 -14.57 1.54
CA ASP A 389 -9.70 -16.03 1.79
C ASP A 389 -11.05 -16.76 1.56
N GLY A 390 -11.66 -16.49 0.40
CA GLY A 390 -12.93 -17.08 -0.03
C GLY A 390 -14.18 -16.58 0.71
N LYS A 391 -14.08 -15.53 1.55
CA LYS A 391 -15.14 -15.11 2.49
C LYS A 391 -15.43 -13.61 2.42
N HIS A 392 -16.71 -13.24 2.48
CA HIS A 392 -17.15 -11.85 2.62
C HIS A 392 -16.86 -11.30 4.02
N LYS A 393 -15.83 -10.46 4.13
CA LYS A 393 -15.42 -9.78 5.37
C LYS A 393 -16.29 -8.56 5.67
N CYS A 394 -16.73 -7.85 4.62
CA CYS A 394 -17.54 -6.64 4.68
C CYS A 394 -18.45 -6.56 3.44
N ILE A 395 -19.67 -6.02 3.58
CA ILE A 395 -20.50 -5.66 2.43
C ILE A 395 -20.20 -4.24 1.96
N GLN A 396 -20.47 -3.94 0.70
CA GLN A 396 -20.16 -2.62 0.13
C GLN A 396 -21.28 -1.60 0.43
N TYR A 397 -21.01 -0.70 1.38
CA TYR A 397 -21.93 0.35 1.82
C TYR A 397 -21.85 1.66 1.02
N TRP A 398 -21.08 1.69 -0.07
CA TRP A 398 -20.97 2.81 -1.03
C TRP A 398 -21.34 2.34 -2.45
N PRO A 399 -21.81 3.21 -3.36
CA PRO A 399 -21.94 2.88 -4.78
C PRO A 399 -20.57 2.74 -5.44
N ASP A 400 -20.43 1.92 -6.47
CA ASP A 400 -19.26 1.98 -7.36
C ASP A 400 -19.34 3.22 -8.27
N GLU A 401 -20.53 3.48 -8.82
CA GLU A 401 -20.86 4.64 -9.65
C GLU A 401 -22.24 5.20 -9.26
N GLY A 402 -22.47 6.50 -9.45
CA GLY A 402 -23.77 7.13 -9.22
C GLY A 402 -24.21 7.19 -7.75
N GLU A 403 -25.40 6.63 -7.45
CA GLU A 403 -26.00 6.63 -6.11
C GLU A 403 -26.37 5.23 -5.62
N LYS A 404 -26.15 4.96 -4.32
CA LYS A 404 -26.67 3.78 -3.62
C LYS A 404 -27.77 4.23 -2.66
N ARG A 405 -28.95 3.61 -2.75
CA ARG A 405 -30.04 3.81 -1.78
C ARG A 405 -30.03 2.71 -0.73
N ILE A 406 -30.22 3.10 0.54
CA ILE A 406 -30.26 2.23 1.72
C ILE A 406 -31.40 2.75 2.59
N ASN A 407 -32.61 2.25 2.35
CA ASN A 407 -33.87 2.80 2.87
C ASN A 407 -33.96 4.32 2.56
N ASP A 408 -34.20 5.15 3.57
CA ASP A 408 -34.25 6.62 3.51
C ASP A 408 -32.90 7.30 3.23
N PHE A 409 -31.77 6.58 3.25
CA PHE A 409 -30.47 7.15 2.93
C PHE A 409 -30.10 7.00 1.44
N LYS A 410 -29.65 8.10 0.85
CA LYS A 410 -29.01 8.14 -0.47
C LYS A 410 -27.53 8.48 -0.31
N ILE A 411 -26.64 7.61 -0.80
CA ILE A 411 -25.18 7.77 -0.72
C ILE A 411 -24.62 7.94 -2.13
N ARG A 412 -23.81 8.99 -2.34
CA ARG A 412 -23.12 9.30 -3.60
C ARG A 412 -21.61 9.38 -3.37
N ILE A 413 -20.79 8.94 -4.34
CA ILE A 413 -19.36 9.29 -4.39
C ILE A 413 -19.21 10.70 -5.00
N ASP A 414 -18.39 11.52 -4.35
CA ASP A 414 -18.03 12.87 -4.79
C ASP A 414 -16.58 12.92 -5.30
N SER A 415 -15.67 12.14 -4.71
CA SER A 415 -14.35 11.83 -5.28
C SER A 415 -13.84 10.46 -4.81
N GLU A 416 -12.98 9.84 -5.61
CA GLU A 416 -12.24 8.62 -5.26
C GLU A 416 -10.75 8.79 -5.64
N GLU A 417 -9.86 8.62 -4.68
CA GLU A 417 -8.40 8.74 -4.83
C GLU A 417 -7.75 7.36 -4.58
N LYS A 418 -7.11 6.78 -5.61
CA LYS A 418 -6.51 5.44 -5.57
C LYS A 418 -4.99 5.49 -5.46
N TYR A 419 -4.47 4.80 -4.45
CA TYR A 419 -3.04 4.65 -4.13
C TYR A 419 -2.69 3.17 -4.04
N ALA A 420 -1.39 2.83 -4.09
CA ALA A 420 -0.95 1.43 -4.09
C ALA A 420 -1.55 0.59 -2.94
N ASP A 421 -1.57 1.13 -1.72
CA ASP A 421 -1.98 0.42 -0.51
C ASP A 421 -3.39 0.74 0.01
N TYR A 422 -4.05 1.77 -0.53
CA TYR A 422 -5.32 2.27 -0.03
C TYR A 422 -6.13 3.10 -1.03
N THR A 423 -7.41 3.30 -0.75
CA THR A 423 -8.31 4.21 -1.48
C THR A 423 -8.95 5.20 -0.51
N ILE A 424 -9.08 6.46 -0.90
CA ILE A 424 -9.87 7.46 -0.17
C ILE A 424 -11.13 7.77 -0.98
N ARG A 425 -12.30 7.79 -0.33
CA ARG A 425 -13.57 8.22 -0.95
C ARG A 425 -14.16 9.38 -0.18
N LYS A 426 -14.49 10.46 -0.86
CA LYS A 426 -15.40 11.50 -0.35
C LYS A 426 -16.82 11.04 -0.68
N LEU A 427 -17.54 10.57 0.33
CA LEU A 427 -18.95 10.18 0.23
C LEU A 427 -19.82 11.37 0.66
N ILE A 428 -20.98 11.51 0.03
CA ILE A 428 -22.04 12.42 0.49
C ILE A 428 -23.29 11.59 0.74
N ILE A 429 -23.77 11.65 1.98
CA ILE A 429 -24.97 10.97 2.46
C ILE A 429 -26.08 12.02 2.59
N TYR A 430 -27.26 11.70 2.07
CA TYR A 430 -28.49 12.48 2.24
C TYR A 430 -29.51 11.59 2.98
N ASN A 431 -30.25 12.18 3.91
CA ASN A 431 -31.43 11.58 4.52
C ASN A 431 -32.68 12.11 3.80
N GLN A 432 -33.49 11.24 3.20
CA GLN A 432 -34.71 11.63 2.49
C GLN A 432 -35.81 12.15 3.42
N LEU A 433 -35.73 11.88 4.73
CA LEU A 433 -36.61 12.42 5.76
C LEU A 433 -36.15 13.80 6.27
N GLU A 434 -34.88 14.16 6.03
CA GLU A 434 -34.26 15.44 6.42
C GLU A 434 -33.62 16.10 5.18
N PRO A 435 -34.37 16.38 4.09
CA PRO A 435 -33.82 16.62 2.75
C PRO A 435 -33.04 17.94 2.58
N SER A 436 -33.09 18.83 3.57
CA SER A 436 -32.27 20.05 3.63
C SER A 436 -30.86 19.80 4.20
N ASP A 437 -30.56 18.59 4.65
CA ASP A 437 -29.33 18.22 5.35
C ASP A 437 -28.50 17.20 4.52
N MET A 438 -27.18 17.27 4.66
CA MET A 438 -26.26 16.30 4.05
C MET A 438 -25.01 16.12 4.91
N LEU A 439 -24.49 14.90 4.93
CA LEU A 439 -23.28 14.54 5.67
C LEU A 439 -22.18 14.16 4.68
N ILE A 440 -21.10 14.95 4.68
CA ILE A 440 -19.87 14.65 3.93
C ILE A 440 -18.97 13.76 4.79
N VAL A 441 -18.56 12.61 4.25
CA VAL A 441 -17.78 11.59 4.95
C VAL A 441 -16.55 11.22 4.12
N LYS A 442 -15.35 11.31 4.69
CA LYS A 442 -14.13 10.72 4.08
C LYS A 442 -13.95 9.28 4.59
N GLN A 443 -14.05 8.30 3.68
CA GLN A 443 -13.67 6.92 3.94
C GLN A 443 -12.21 6.71 3.52
N TYR A 444 -11.37 6.27 4.45
CA TYR A 444 -10.00 5.83 4.23
C TYR A 444 -9.98 4.30 4.27
N HIS A 445 -9.82 3.65 3.12
CA HIS A 445 -9.94 2.21 2.94
C HIS A 445 -8.55 1.60 2.65
N PHE A 446 -7.94 0.99 3.66
CA PHE A 446 -6.64 0.31 3.56
C PHE A 446 -6.78 -1.10 3.00
N LEU A 447 -6.04 -1.40 1.94
CA LEU A 447 -6.20 -2.60 1.10
C LEU A 447 -5.06 -3.61 1.27
N SER A 448 -3.88 -3.21 1.75
CA SER A 448 -2.69 -4.07 1.78
C SER A 448 -2.60 -5.03 2.98
N TRP A 449 -3.51 -4.98 3.96
CA TRP A 449 -3.46 -5.91 5.09
C TRP A 449 -3.78 -7.34 4.63
N PRO A 450 -2.87 -8.33 4.81
CA PRO A 450 -3.10 -9.69 4.34
C PRO A 450 -4.21 -10.42 5.11
N ASP A 451 -4.84 -11.37 4.42
CA ASP A 451 -5.96 -12.19 4.92
C ASP A 451 -5.57 -13.02 6.15
N HIS A 452 -4.30 -13.43 6.22
CA HIS A 452 -3.67 -14.13 7.33
C HIS A 452 -2.45 -13.32 7.85
N GLY A 453 -2.27 -13.26 9.17
CA GLY A 453 -1.12 -12.58 9.79
C GLY A 453 -1.20 -11.04 9.80
N CYS A 454 -0.04 -10.41 9.63
CA CYS A 454 0.17 -8.96 9.64
C CYS A 454 1.00 -8.51 8.43
N LEU A 455 1.12 -7.19 8.23
CA LEU A 455 1.99 -6.63 7.20
C LEU A 455 3.47 -6.96 7.48
N SER A 456 4.24 -7.22 6.42
CA SER A 456 5.69 -7.41 6.47
C SER A 456 6.49 -6.10 6.48
N LEU A 457 5.84 -4.97 6.15
CA LEU A 457 6.38 -3.63 6.35
C LEU A 457 5.37 -2.77 7.11
N SER A 458 5.86 -2.01 8.07
CA SER A 458 5.06 -1.02 8.81
C SER A 458 4.74 0.21 7.95
N THR A 459 5.60 0.51 6.98
CA THR A 459 5.61 1.74 6.18
C THR A 459 4.27 2.04 5.48
N PRO A 460 3.59 1.08 4.79
CA PRO A 460 2.27 1.30 4.21
C PRO A 460 1.20 1.76 5.22
N LEU A 461 1.23 1.21 6.44
CA LEU A 461 0.24 1.55 7.48
C LEU A 461 0.57 2.90 8.13
N LEU A 462 1.85 3.23 8.30
CA LEU A 462 2.31 4.54 8.77
C LEU A 462 1.95 5.65 7.78
N ASP A 463 2.10 5.40 6.48
CA ASP A 463 1.80 6.38 5.42
C ASP A 463 0.28 6.56 5.24
N PHE A 464 -0.50 5.47 5.27
CA PHE A 464 -1.97 5.51 5.35
C PHE A 464 -2.47 6.30 6.57
N ARG A 465 -1.90 6.05 7.75
CA ARG A 465 -2.22 6.78 8.98
C ARG A 465 -1.89 8.27 8.85
N GLN A 466 -0.75 8.61 8.25
CA GLN A 466 -0.38 10.01 8.01
C GLN A 466 -1.39 10.70 7.09
N ARG A 467 -1.78 10.08 5.97
CA ARG A 467 -2.77 10.62 5.03
C ARG A 467 -4.15 10.80 5.67
N PHE A 468 -4.57 9.90 6.57
CA PHE A 468 -5.75 10.07 7.42
C PHE A 468 -5.60 11.28 8.37
N ARG A 469 -4.43 11.45 8.98
CA ARG A 469 -4.15 12.56 9.91
C ARG A 469 -4.09 13.95 9.25
N THR A 470 -3.85 14.05 7.94
CA THR A 470 -3.88 15.33 7.19
C THR A 470 -5.23 16.05 7.27
N ASP A 471 -6.35 15.31 7.29
CA ASP A 471 -7.72 15.84 7.29
C ASP A 471 -8.39 15.81 8.68
N TYR A 472 -7.69 15.31 9.71
CA TYR A 472 -8.30 14.82 10.93
C TYR A 472 -8.86 15.93 11.84
N LYS A 473 -10.11 15.74 12.30
CA LYS A 473 -10.82 16.68 13.18
C LYS A 473 -11.07 16.06 14.57
N PRO A 474 -10.39 16.52 15.63
CA PRO A 474 -10.43 15.86 16.95
C PRO A 474 -11.80 15.86 17.65
N TRP A 475 -12.72 16.75 17.27
CA TRP A 475 -14.06 16.87 17.87
C TRP A 475 -15.11 15.94 17.24
N ASN A 476 -14.73 15.04 16.33
CA ASN A 476 -15.64 14.11 15.68
C ASN A 476 -15.10 12.66 15.82
N PRO A 477 -15.89 11.71 16.35
CA PRO A 477 -15.38 10.37 16.60
C PRO A 477 -15.11 9.63 15.28
N THR A 478 -13.91 9.07 15.12
CA THR A 478 -13.57 8.32 13.90
C THR A 478 -14.10 6.90 13.97
N LEU A 479 -14.89 6.51 12.98
CA LEU A 479 -15.42 5.15 12.85
C LEU A 479 -14.36 4.22 12.26
N VAL A 480 -13.79 3.33 13.08
CA VAL A 480 -12.78 2.35 12.65
C VAL A 480 -13.42 0.96 12.58
N HIS A 481 -13.34 0.31 11.42
CA HIS A 481 -13.85 -1.05 11.26
C HIS A 481 -12.93 -1.95 10.43
N CYS A 482 -13.02 -3.24 10.72
CA CYS A 482 -12.52 -4.34 9.89
C CYS A 482 -13.70 -5.31 9.72
N SER A 483 -13.49 -6.63 9.53
CA SER A 483 -14.61 -7.58 9.56
C SER A 483 -15.32 -7.62 10.92
N ALA A 484 -14.55 -7.77 12.02
CA ALA A 484 -15.09 -7.93 13.38
C ALA A 484 -14.99 -6.66 14.26
N GLY A 485 -14.20 -5.66 13.84
CA GLY A 485 -13.99 -4.43 14.60
C GLY A 485 -13.14 -4.58 15.86
N VAL A 486 -12.20 -5.53 15.90
CA VAL A 486 -11.37 -5.79 17.10
C VAL A 486 -9.88 -6.01 16.83
N GLY A 487 -9.52 -6.88 15.87
CA GLY A 487 -8.12 -7.16 15.50
C GLY A 487 -7.43 -5.99 14.81
N ARG A 488 -7.42 -5.99 13.47
CA ARG A 488 -6.83 -4.90 12.65
C ARG A 488 -7.29 -3.49 13.09
N SER A 489 -8.56 -3.34 13.49
CA SER A 489 -9.11 -2.08 14.01
C SER A 489 -8.48 -1.64 15.33
N GLY A 490 -8.32 -2.55 16.30
CA GLY A 490 -7.63 -2.24 17.55
C GLY A 490 -6.14 -1.96 17.34
N THR A 491 -5.50 -2.66 16.40
CA THR A 491 -4.10 -2.38 16.02
C THR A 491 -3.95 -0.97 15.41
N PHE A 492 -4.87 -0.55 14.54
CA PHE A 492 -4.88 0.82 14.00
C PHE A 492 -5.15 1.87 15.10
N ILE A 493 -6.17 1.66 15.95
CA ILE A 493 -6.52 2.61 17.03
C ILE A 493 -5.34 2.78 18.01
N ALA A 494 -4.70 1.68 18.42
CA ALA A 494 -3.55 1.73 19.31
C ALA A 494 -2.35 2.41 18.66
N LEU A 495 -2.02 2.07 17.41
CA LEU A 495 -0.97 2.75 16.66
C LEU A 495 -1.23 4.25 16.57
N ASP A 496 -2.46 4.64 16.25
CA ASP A 496 -2.83 6.03 16.02
C ASP A 496 -2.82 6.86 17.31
N ALA A 497 -3.34 6.32 18.41
CA ALA A 497 -3.33 6.99 19.71
C ALA A 497 -1.92 7.05 20.34
N LEU A 498 -1.14 5.96 20.27
CA LEU A 498 0.18 5.89 20.89
C LEU A 498 1.24 6.70 20.14
N LEU A 499 1.12 6.87 18.81
CA LEU A 499 1.97 7.81 18.07
C LEU A 499 1.62 9.28 18.39
N GLU A 500 0.35 9.65 18.61
CA GLU A 500 0.04 11.01 19.09
C GLU A 500 0.50 11.23 20.54
N LYS A 501 0.50 10.18 21.38
CA LYS A 501 1.09 10.23 22.73
C LYS A 501 2.59 10.50 22.67
N ALA A 502 3.31 9.76 21.81
CA ALA A 502 4.76 9.87 21.63
C ALA A 502 5.23 11.25 21.13
N LYS A 503 4.41 12.02 20.41
CA LYS A 503 4.71 13.43 20.04
C LYS A 503 4.87 14.37 21.25
N HIS A 504 4.38 13.96 22.42
CA HIS A 504 4.19 14.85 23.57
C HIS A 504 4.60 14.24 24.91
N GLN A 505 5.06 12.99 24.94
CA GLN A 505 5.50 12.25 26.14
C GLN A 505 6.64 11.30 25.76
N ASP A 506 7.71 11.27 26.54
CA ASP A 506 8.84 10.33 26.36
C ASP A 506 8.50 8.89 26.82
N THR A 507 7.25 8.59 27.17
CA THR A 507 6.79 7.25 27.51
C THR A 507 5.50 6.87 26.81
N ILE A 508 5.40 5.60 26.42
CA ILE A 508 4.15 4.97 25.98
C ILE A 508 3.96 3.63 26.70
N ASP A 509 2.71 3.25 26.94
CA ASP A 509 2.35 1.98 27.57
C ASP A 509 1.39 1.23 26.64
N ILE A 510 1.87 0.15 26.03
CA ILE A 510 1.13 -0.63 25.04
C ILE A 510 0.16 -1.59 25.76
N LEU A 511 0.55 -2.09 26.93
CA LEU A 511 -0.22 -3.03 27.74
C LEU A 511 -1.42 -2.32 28.39
N GLU A 512 -1.21 -1.18 29.06
CA GLU A 512 -2.28 -0.37 29.65
C GLU A 512 -3.27 0.05 28.58
N PHE A 513 -2.78 0.61 27.46
CA PHE A 513 -3.65 1.12 26.41
C PHE A 513 -4.49 -0.01 25.79
N THR A 514 -3.90 -1.18 25.56
CA THR A 514 -4.62 -2.34 25.01
C THR A 514 -5.60 -2.93 26.03
N HIS A 515 -5.27 -2.94 27.32
CA HIS A 515 -6.19 -3.32 28.38
C HIS A 515 -7.38 -2.35 28.49
N ARG A 516 -7.13 -1.03 28.42
CA ARG A 516 -8.18 0.02 28.43
C ARG A 516 -9.06 -0.04 27.18
N MET A 517 -8.52 -0.41 26.02
CA MET A 517 -9.35 -0.79 24.87
C MET A 517 -10.19 -2.05 25.16
N ARG A 518 -9.64 -3.07 25.83
CA ARG A 518 -10.35 -4.32 26.18
C ARG A 518 -11.41 -4.17 27.29
N GLN A 519 -11.36 -3.11 28.08
CA GLN A 519 -12.45 -2.66 28.95
C GLN A 519 -13.61 -2.07 28.13
N ASN A 520 -13.33 -1.33 27.07
CA ASN A 520 -14.37 -0.74 26.21
C ASN A 520 -14.91 -1.70 25.12
N ARG A 521 -14.14 -2.67 24.61
CA ARG A 521 -14.62 -3.68 23.64
C ARG A 521 -13.83 -4.98 23.75
N VAL A 522 -14.50 -6.13 23.70
CA VAL A 522 -13.84 -7.45 23.74
C VAL A 522 -12.76 -7.60 22.67
N TYR A 523 -11.68 -8.33 22.97
CA TYR A 523 -10.66 -8.80 22.01
C TYR A 523 -9.95 -7.72 21.15
N MET A 524 -9.93 -6.46 21.59
CA MET A 524 -9.15 -5.40 20.94
C MET A 524 -7.67 -5.78 20.88
N ILE A 525 -7.10 -5.71 19.66
CA ILE A 525 -5.89 -6.43 19.22
C ILE A 525 -6.05 -7.94 19.48
N GLN A 526 -6.40 -8.68 18.42
CA GLN A 526 -7.00 -10.03 18.55
C GLN A 526 -5.97 -11.15 18.59
N THR A 527 -4.75 -10.94 18.08
CA THR A 527 -3.68 -11.94 18.08
C THR A 527 -2.38 -11.36 18.62
N VAL A 528 -1.55 -12.23 19.19
CA VAL A 528 -0.21 -11.88 19.66
C VAL A 528 0.66 -11.31 18.52
N ASP A 529 0.51 -11.80 17.29
CA ASP A 529 1.28 -11.27 16.14
C ASP A 529 0.83 -9.86 15.74
N GLN A 530 -0.45 -9.49 15.95
CA GLN A 530 -0.92 -8.10 15.80
C GLN A 530 -0.33 -7.18 16.89
N TYR A 531 -0.08 -7.73 18.08
CA TYR A 531 0.56 -7.01 19.19
C TYR A 531 2.07 -6.81 18.96
N VAL A 532 2.79 -7.86 18.54
CA VAL A 532 4.19 -7.78 18.10
C VAL A 532 4.35 -6.84 16.90
N PHE A 533 3.43 -6.89 15.92
CA PHE A 533 3.42 -5.96 14.79
C PHE A 533 3.17 -4.51 15.21
N LEU A 534 2.27 -4.25 16.16
CA LEU A 534 2.08 -2.92 16.74
C LEU A 534 3.39 -2.39 17.33
N TYR A 535 4.10 -3.19 18.13
CA TYR A 535 5.40 -2.82 18.69
C TYR A 535 6.44 -2.45 17.63
N ARG A 536 6.60 -3.29 16.59
CA ARG A 536 7.52 -3.01 15.46
C ARG A 536 7.14 -1.73 14.70
N THR A 537 5.84 -1.53 14.48
CA THR A 537 5.29 -0.36 13.77
C THR A 537 5.43 0.93 14.58
N LEU A 538 5.27 0.87 15.91
CA LEU A 538 5.52 1.98 16.82
C LEU A 538 7.00 2.37 16.81
N ILE A 539 7.92 1.40 16.92
CA ILE A 539 9.37 1.63 16.83
C ILE A 539 9.72 2.36 15.53
N GLU A 540 9.23 1.87 14.39
CA GLU A 540 9.45 2.51 13.09
C GLU A 540 8.86 3.93 13.03
N GLY A 541 7.63 4.13 13.51
CA GLY A 541 7.02 5.46 13.58
C GLY A 541 7.78 6.43 14.50
N ILE A 542 8.30 5.96 15.63
CA ILE A 542 9.06 6.76 16.61
C ILE A 542 10.47 7.10 16.11
N LEU A 543 11.05 6.29 15.22
CA LEU A 543 12.32 6.57 14.53
C LEU A 543 12.15 7.52 13.34
N THR A 544 10.95 7.62 12.76
CA THR A 544 10.71 8.30 11.47
C THR A 544 9.79 9.52 11.53
N MET A 545 9.15 9.81 12.68
CA MET A 545 8.17 10.90 12.80
C MET A 545 8.72 12.28 12.40
N ASP A 546 10.02 12.53 12.65
CA ASP A 546 10.71 13.80 12.38
C ASP A 546 11.39 13.86 10.99
N ILE A 547 11.23 12.81 10.17
CA ILE A 547 11.80 12.72 8.81
C ILE A 547 10.85 13.31 7.77
N THR A 548 9.54 13.09 7.94
CA THR A 548 8.53 13.54 7.00
C THR A 548 8.21 15.02 7.20
N LEU A 549 8.23 15.79 6.11
CA LEU A 549 8.00 17.24 6.14
C LEU A 549 6.85 17.64 5.21
N SER A 550 6.16 18.74 5.52
CA SER A 550 5.35 19.43 4.50
C SER A 550 6.25 20.10 3.45
N LEU A 551 5.69 20.39 2.28
CA LEU A 551 6.36 21.14 1.22
C LEU A 551 6.89 22.51 1.72
N GLN A 552 6.13 23.18 2.59
CA GLN A 552 6.51 24.47 3.16
C GLN A 552 7.69 24.35 4.13
N GLU A 553 7.66 23.38 5.05
CA GLU A 553 8.77 23.12 5.97
C GLU A 553 10.03 22.75 5.18
N TYR A 554 9.93 21.86 4.19
CA TYR A 554 11.07 21.38 3.43
C TYR A 554 11.82 22.47 2.64
N LEU A 555 11.09 23.47 2.13
CA LEU A 555 11.65 24.61 1.41
C LEU A 555 12.20 25.71 2.33
N THR A 556 11.60 25.90 3.53
CA THR A 556 12.04 26.92 4.49
C THR A 556 13.13 26.43 5.46
N THR A 557 13.26 25.12 5.64
CA THR A 557 14.19 24.49 6.59
C THR A 557 15.64 24.53 6.09
N ARG A 558 16.48 25.30 6.79
CA ARG A 558 17.94 25.38 6.54
C ARG A 558 18.70 24.11 6.97
N LYS A 559 18.21 23.37 7.96
CA LYS A 559 18.80 22.12 8.46
C LYS A 559 17.71 21.15 8.89
N LEU A 560 17.68 19.96 8.30
CA LEU A 560 16.75 18.88 8.67
C LEU A 560 17.00 18.42 10.12
N TYR A 561 15.96 17.91 10.80
CA TYR A 561 16.08 17.36 12.15
C TYR A 561 17.08 16.19 12.21
N MET A 562 16.88 15.21 11.33
CA MET A 562 17.85 14.17 11.01
C MET A 562 18.47 14.49 9.65
N ASP A 563 19.81 14.54 9.57
CA ASP A 563 20.50 14.79 8.30
C ASP A 563 20.35 13.61 7.32
N ILE A 564 20.59 13.86 6.03
CA ILE A 564 20.32 12.89 4.95
C ILE A 564 21.19 11.62 5.10
N LYS A 565 22.42 11.73 5.62
CA LYS A 565 23.32 10.58 5.82
C LYS A 565 22.88 9.73 7.01
N SER A 566 22.45 10.35 8.11
CA SER A 566 21.80 9.66 9.23
C SER A 566 20.50 8.97 8.81
N GLN A 567 19.69 9.61 7.97
CA GLN A 567 18.48 8.99 7.40
C GLN A 567 18.81 7.78 6.50
N TYR A 568 19.80 7.90 5.63
CA TYR A 568 20.25 6.78 4.78
C TYR A 568 20.76 5.60 5.61
N LYS A 569 21.60 5.87 6.62
CA LYS A 569 22.05 4.85 7.58
C LYS A 569 20.88 4.19 8.33
N LEU A 570 19.84 4.95 8.67
CA LEU A 570 18.62 4.42 9.26
C LEU A 570 17.85 3.52 8.27
N LEU A 571 17.80 3.84 6.97
CA LEU A 571 17.24 2.95 5.94
C LEU A 571 18.00 1.62 5.81
N GLU A 572 19.32 1.62 5.96
CA GLU A 572 20.13 0.38 5.94
C GLU A 572 19.96 -0.45 7.22
N GLN A 573 19.81 0.22 8.37
CA GLN A 573 19.48 -0.45 9.64
C GLN A 573 18.07 -1.03 9.64
N LEU A 574 17.10 -0.37 9.00
CA LEU A 574 15.70 -0.81 8.86
C LEU A 574 15.56 -1.90 7.80
N GLN A 575 16.29 -3.00 8.03
CA GLN A 575 16.24 -4.20 7.21
C GLN A 575 14.79 -4.68 7.07
N SER A 576 14.41 -4.99 5.84
CA SER A 576 13.12 -5.58 5.51
C SER A 576 12.89 -6.86 6.33
N THR A 577 11.70 -7.04 6.92
CA THR A 577 11.31 -8.35 7.46
C THR A 577 10.77 -9.29 6.38
N VAL A 578 10.81 -8.86 5.11
CA VAL A 578 10.62 -9.75 3.95
C VAL A 578 11.95 -10.41 3.65
N GLU A 579 12.04 -11.71 3.88
CA GLU A 579 13.15 -12.53 3.40
C GLU A 579 13.11 -12.60 1.86
N PHE A 580 14.24 -12.31 1.22
CA PHE A 580 14.37 -12.37 -0.23
C PHE A 580 14.87 -13.74 -0.67
N SER A 581 13.98 -14.56 -1.22
CA SER A 581 14.36 -15.73 -2.03
C SER A 581 14.82 -15.27 -3.42
N TYR A 582 15.82 -15.95 -3.96
CA TYR A 582 16.40 -15.70 -5.30
C TYR A 582 16.51 -17.00 -6.12
N GLN A 583 15.73 -18.04 -5.80
CA GLN A 583 15.83 -19.38 -6.38
C GLN A 583 15.74 -19.35 -7.91
N GLY A 584 14.73 -18.68 -8.47
CA GLY A 584 14.59 -18.55 -9.93
C GLY A 584 15.75 -17.77 -10.58
N ALA A 585 16.39 -16.85 -9.85
CA ALA A 585 17.51 -16.06 -10.37
C ALA A 585 18.86 -16.81 -10.37
N VAL A 586 19.03 -17.78 -9.46
CA VAL A 586 20.27 -18.57 -9.30
C VAL A 586 20.19 -19.98 -9.89
N GLU A 587 19.05 -20.38 -10.46
CA GLU A 587 18.93 -21.60 -11.26
C GLU A 587 19.98 -21.64 -12.39
N PRO A 588 20.64 -22.78 -12.67
CA PRO A 588 21.70 -22.87 -13.68
C PRO A 588 21.30 -22.39 -15.08
N ALA A 589 20.02 -22.53 -15.46
CA ALA A 589 19.48 -22.06 -16.74
C ALA A 589 19.24 -20.53 -16.79
N ASN A 590 19.31 -19.85 -15.65
CA ASN A 590 18.99 -18.43 -15.48
C ASN A 590 20.20 -17.58 -15.06
N LEU A 591 21.29 -18.19 -14.55
CA LEU A 591 22.52 -17.49 -14.15
C LEU A 591 22.99 -16.49 -15.21
N ASN A 592 23.12 -16.93 -16.46
CA ASN A 592 23.60 -16.12 -17.58
C ASN A 592 22.61 -15.03 -18.05
N LYS A 593 21.37 -15.00 -17.53
CA LYS A 593 20.36 -13.98 -17.86
C LYS A 593 20.54 -12.70 -17.05
N ASN A 594 21.32 -12.75 -15.97
CA ASN A 594 21.61 -11.61 -15.09
C ASN A 594 22.82 -10.84 -15.63
N ARG A 595 22.74 -9.51 -15.75
CA ARG A 595 23.87 -8.68 -16.20
C ARG A 595 24.89 -8.41 -15.07
N VAL A 596 24.45 -8.43 -13.82
CA VAL A 596 25.27 -8.20 -12.63
C VAL A 596 24.87 -9.22 -11.57
N GLU A 597 25.84 -10.01 -11.10
CA GLU A 597 25.63 -11.15 -10.19
C GLU A 597 24.99 -10.76 -8.85
N THR A 598 25.27 -9.55 -8.37
CA THR A 598 24.74 -9.01 -7.10
C THR A 598 23.39 -8.31 -7.24
N ILE A 599 22.87 -8.12 -8.46
CA ILE A 599 21.61 -7.42 -8.76
C ILE A 599 20.63 -8.43 -9.36
N LEU A 600 20.03 -9.25 -8.51
CA LEU A 600 19.11 -10.32 -8.88
C LEU A 600 17.64 -9.89 -8.68
N ALA A 601 16.70 -10.58 -9.32
CA ALA A 601 15.27 -10.40 -9.08
C ALA A 601 14.80 -11.38 -7.99
N PRO A 602 14.28 -10.90 -6.84
CA PRO A 602 13.75 -11.79 -5.81
C PRO A 602 12.45 -12.47 -6.28
N ASP A 603 12.25 -13.73 -5.91
CA ASP A 603 11.08 -14.53 -6.35
C ASP A 603 9.74 -13.92 -5.91
N ASN A 604 9.72 -13.21 -4.77
CA ASN A 604 8.53 -12.56 -4.22
C ASN A 604 8.11 -11.29 -4.98
N SER A 605 8.97 -10.77 -5.86
CA SER A 605 8.80 -9.47 -6.54
C SER A 605 8.98 -9.55 -8.06
N ARG A 606 9.47 -10.68 -8.60
CA ARG A 606 9.72 -10.86 -10.03
C ARG A 606 8.43 -11.08 -10.83
N PRO A 607 8.34 -10.58 -12.07
CA PRO A 607 7.34 -11.06 -13.02
C PRO A 607 7.67 -12.50 -13.43
N TYR A 608 6.63 -13.25 -13.77
CA TYR A 608 6.72 -14.59 -14.35
C TYR A 608 6.43 -14.50 -15.84
N LEU A 609 7.29 -15.07 -16.69
CA LEU A 609 7.05 -15.17 -18.12
C LEU A 609 6.11 -16.36 -18.40
N MET A 610 4.93 -16.05 -18.93
CA MET A 610 3.81 -16.98 -19.10
C MET A 610 3.76 -17.54 -20.52
N THR A 611 4.08 -16.72 -21.54
CA THR A 611 4.13 -17.19 -22.92
C THR A 611 5.23 -18.22 -23.11
N GLN A 612 4.87 -19.39 -23.64
CA GLN A 612 5.77 -20.51 -23.87
C GLN A 612 6.61 -20.28 -25.12
N VAL A 613 7.94 -20.43 -24.99
CA VAL A 613 8.91 -20.30 -26.08
C VAL A 613 10.02 -21.34 -25.87
N ASP A 614 10.39 -22.05 -26.95
CA ASP A 614 11.38 -23.13 -26.89
C ASP A 614 12.70 -22.68 -26.24
N LYS A 615 13.24 -23.54 -25.35
CA LYS A 615 14.52 -23.34 -24.65
C LYS A 615 14.59 -22.08 -23.76
N THR A 616 13.44 -21.49 -23.43
CA THR A 616 13.34 -20.40 -22.42
C THR A 616 12.87 -20.93 -21.06
N THR A 617 12.84 -20.05 -20.06
CA THR A 617 12.35 -20.30 -18.69
C THR A 617 11.24 -19.30 -18.34
N ASP A 618 10.67 -19.35 -17.14
CA ASP A 618 9.74 -18.31 -16.65
C ASP A 618 10.46 -17.04 -16.15
N TYR A 619 11.79 -17.04 -16.12
CA TYR A 619 12.60 -16.01 -15.47
C TYR A 619 13.12 -14.91 -16.42
N ILE A 620 13.00 -13.66 -15.95
CA ILE A 620 13.75 -12.49 -16.40
C ILE A 620 14.19 -11.66 -15.19
N ASN A 621 15.35 -11.01 -15.28
CA ASN A 621 15.85 -10.11 -14.23
C ASN A 621 15.08 -8.77 -14.25
N ALA A 622 13.88 -8.80 -13.68
CA ALA A 622 12.99 -7.68 -13.48
C ALA A 622 12.24 -7.79 -12.14
N VAL A 623 11.72 -6.68 -11.63
CA VAL A 623 10.86 -6.64 -10.43
C VAL A 623 9.66 -5.70 -10.65
N PHE A 624 8.52 -6.03 -10.06
CA PHE A 624 7.43 -5.08 -9.92
C PHE A 624 7.79 -4.03 -8.87
N VAL A 625 7.51 -2.76 -9.16
CA VAL A 625 7.61 -1.66 -8.22
C VAL A 625 6.31 -0.85 -8.28
N ASN A 626 5.67 -0.68 -7.13
CA ASN A 626 4.42 0.09 -7.06
C ASN A 626 4.69 1.55 -7.42
N SER A 627 3.88 2.08 -8.33
CA SER A 627 3.66 3.52 -8.48
C SER A 627 2.89 4.05 -7.26
N TYR A 628 3.11 5.31 -6.88
CA TYR A 628 2.42 5.91 -5.72
C TYR A 628 0.89 5.95 -5.90
N ARG A 629 0.42 6.35 -7.09
CA ARG A 629 -0.97 6.17 -7.55
C ARG A 629 -1.11 4.80 -8.21
N GLN A 630 -2.14 4.04 -7.86
CA GLN A 630 -2.28 2.64 -8.30
C GLN A 630 -2.53 2.54 -9.82
N THR A 631 -1.69 1.77 -10.52
CA THR A 631 -1.69 1.52 -11.99
C THR A 631 -1.57 2.76 -12.89
N PRO A 632 -0.60 2.84 -13.83
CA PRO A 632 0.38 1.81 -14.19
C PRO A 632 1.41 1.48 -13.10
N ASN A 633 1.61 0.18 -12.82
CA ASN A 633 2.73 -0.24 -11.99
C ASN A 633 4.01 -0.21 -12.82
N TYR A 634 5.15 0.03 -12.18
CA TYR A 634 6.44 -0.06 -12.84
C TYR A 634 6.91 -1.52 -12.87
N ILE A 635 7.55 -1.89 -13.97
CA ILE A 635 8.37 -3.10 -14.09
C ILE A 635 9.80 -2.64 -14.28
N VAL A 636 10.61 -2.74 -13.22
CA VAL A 636 12.00 -2.30 -13.24
C VAL A 636 12.89 -3.46 -13.70
N THR A 637 13.64 -3.29 -14.79
CA THR A 637 14.41 -4.36 -15.44
C THR A 637 15.77 -3.87 -15.92
N GLN A 638 16.73 -4.79 -16.04
CA GLN A 638 17.99 -4.52 -16.73
C GLN A 638 17.78 -4.30 -18.24
N TYR A 639 18.78 -3.69 -18.89
CA TYR A 639 18.85 -3.63 -20.35
C TYR A 639 19.10 -5.06 -20.91
N PRO A 640 18.42 -5.51 -21.97
CA PRO A 640 18.46 -6.91 -22.38
C PRO A 640 19.85 -7.34 -22.85
N LEU A 641 20.15 -8.62 -22.67
CA LEU A 641 21.35 -9.27 -23.21
C LEU A 641 21.01 -9.85 -24.59
N PRO A 642 22.01 -10.15 -25.45
CA PRO A 642 21.78 -10.74 -26.78
C PRO A 642 20.83 -11.94 -26.78
N HIS A 643 20.94 -12.81 -25.78
CA HIS A 643 20.11 -14.00 -25.59
C HIS A 643 18.83 -13.78 -24.77
N THR A 644 18.59 -12.60 -24.20
CA THR A 644 17.38 -12.30 -23.38
C THR A 644 16.43 -11.28 -24.00
N CYS A 645 16.67 -10.80 -25.22
CA CYS A 645 15.69 -9.97 -25.95
C CYS A 645 14.32 -10.65 -26.13
N ILE A 646 14.30 -11.97 -26.34
CA ILE A 646 13.06 -12.73 -26.45
C ILE A 646 12.31 -12.78 -25.11
N ASP A 647 13.02 -12.91 -23.99
CA ASP A 647 12.45 -12.84 -22.64
C ASP A 647 11.94 -11.43 -22.30
N PHE A 648 12.59 -10.38 -22.84
CA PHE A 648 12.11 -9.01 -22.72
C PHE A 648 10.81 -8.77 -23.51
N TRP A 649 10.66 -9.31 -24.71
CA TRP A 649 9.41 -9.19 -25.47
C TRP A 649 8.28 -10.06 -24.90
N ARG A 650 8.60 -11.23 -24.31
CA ARG A 650 7.69 -11.99 -23.45
C ARG A 650 7.21 -11.13 -22.28
N LEU A 651 8.10 -10.44 -21.57
CA LEU A 651 7.77 -9.53 -20.47
C LEU A 651 6.81 -8.40 -20.90
N VAL A 652 7.08 -7.75 -22.04
CA VAL A 652 6.24 -6.65 -22.57
C VAL A 652 4.83 -7.15 -22.94
N TYR A 653 4.76 -8.33 -23.56
CA TYR A 653 3.50 -8.97 -23.95
C TYR A 653 2.70 -9.47 -22.73
N ASP A 654 3.28 -10.40 -21.95
CA ASP A 654 2.64 -11.12 -20.85
C ASP A 654 2.09 -10.19 -19.76
N HIS A 655 2.76 -9.06 -19.51
CA HIS A 655 2.41 -8.12 -18.44
C HIS A 655 1.74 -6.84 -18.95
N ASN A 656 1.18 -6.86 -20.17
CA ASN A 656 0.42 -5.74 -20.76
C ASN A 656 1.15 -4.38 -20.67
N VAL A 657 2.46 -4.38 -20.94
CA VAL A 657 3.29 -3.17 -20.92
C VAL A 657 3.01 -2.34 -22.16
N SER A 658 2.81 -1.03 -22.02
CA SER A 658 2.55 -0.14 -23.17
C SER A 658 3.44 1.11 -23.22
N ILE A 659 4.19 1.40 -22.15
CA ILE A 659 5.31 2.35 -22.18
C ILE A 659 6.59 1.65 -21.75
N ILE A 660 7.71 1.98 -22.40
CA ILE A 660 9.06 1.57 -22.02
C ILE A 660 9.89 2.85 -21.84
N MET A 661 10.38 3.11 -20.63
CA MET A 661 11.31 4.21 -20.35
C MET A 661 12.74 3.66 -20.29
N LEU A 662 13.51 3.92 -21.35
CA LEU A 662 14.92 3.58 -21.48
C LEU A 662 15.79 4.72 -20.94
N LEU A 663 16.32 4.49 -19.75
CA LEU A 663 17.19 5.38 -18.99
C LEU A 663 18.66 5.05 -19.25
N GLU A 664 19.05 5.01 -20.53
CA GLU A 664 20.46 5.00 -20.97
C GLU A 664 20.61 5.65 -22.35
N SER A 665 21.69 6.40 -22.54
CA SER A 665 22.21 6.70 -23.87
C SER A 665 22.96 5.47 -24.42
N ILE A 666 22.78 5.16 -25.70
CA ILE A 666 23.34 3.93 -26.30
C ILE A 666 24.74 4.23 -26.83
N SER A 667 25.75 3.86 -26.05
CA SER A 667 27.13 3.73 -26.53
C SER A 667 27.24 2.62 -27.58
N ARG A 668 28.05 2.84 -28.63
CA ARG A 668 28.36 1.81 -29.65
C ARG A 668 29.39 0.80 -29.15
N ASP A 669 29.20 0.26 -27.95
CA ASP A 669 30.06 -0.77 -27.35
C ASP A 669 29.38 -2.15 -27.33
N SER A 670 30.15 -3.19 -27.00
CA SER A 670 29.72 -4.59 -27.05
C SER A 670 28.73 -5.01 -25.96
N LYS A 671 28.36 -4.14 -25.01
CA LYS A 671 27.48 -4.46 -23.88
C LYS A 671 26.00 -4.16 -24.17
N THR A 672 25.70 -3.39 -25.21
CA THR A 672 24.32 -3.06 -25.61
C THR A 672 24.01 -3.57 -27.01
N ILE A 673 22.73 -3.87 -27.27
CA ILE A 673 22.20 -4.18 -28.60
C ILE A 673 20.82 -3.54 -28.76
N TYR A 674 20.42 -3.26 -29.99
CA TYR A 674 19.05 -2.83 -30.27
C TYR A 674 18.11 -4.03 -30.13
N TYR A 675 17.22 -4.01 -29.14
CA TYR A 675 16.14 -5.00 -29.00
C TYR A 675 14.89 -4.63 -29.82
N TRP A 676 14.99 -3.61 -30.67
CA TRP A 676 13.92 -3.08 -31.53
C TRP A 676 14.50 -2.73 -32.92
N PRO A 677 13.66 -2.63 -33.97
CA PRO A 677 14.10 -2.21 -35.30
C PRO A 677 14.61 -0.78 -35.30
N THR A 678 15.70 -0.49 -36.01
CA THR A 678 16.34 0.84 -36.01
C THR A 678 15.86 1.75 -37.13
N ASN A 679 15.27 1.19 -38.20
CA ASN A 679 14.73 1.94 -39.33
C ASN A 679 13.20 1.93 -39.31
N VAL A 680 12.56 3.04 -39.69
CA VAL A 680 11.09 3.12 -39.74
C VAL A 680 10.56 2.16 -40.82
N GLY A 681 9.49 1.43 -40.49
CA GLY A 681 8.93 0.35 -41.32
C GLY A 681 9.68 -0.98 -41.23
N GLN A 682 10.83 -1.05 -40.55
CA GLN A 682 11.57 -2.30 -40.37
C GLN A 682 10.87 -3.22 -39.36
N LEU A 683 10.74 -4.49 -39.73
CA LEU A 683 10.33 -5.60 -38.87
C LEU A 683 11.58 -6.32 -38.31
N ILE A 684 11.56 -6.67 -37.03
CA ILE A 684 12.46 -7.67 -36.41
C ILE A 684 11.60 -8.68 -35.63
N CYS A 685 11.97 -9.96 -35.71
CA CYS A 685 11.27 -11.03 -35.00
C CYS A 685 12.14 -11.62 -33.88
N TYR A 686 11.58 -11.74 -32.67
CA TYR A 686 12.18 -12.47 -31.56
C TYR A 686 11.32 -13.71 -31.28
N GLY A 687 11.57 -14.80 -32.02
CA GLY A 687 10.74 -15.99 -32.00
C GLY A 687 9.31 -15.66 -32.50
N PRO A 688 8.25 -15.88 -31.69
CA PRO A 688 6.87 -15.58 -32.08
C PRO A 688 6.48 -14.10 -31.91
N PHE A 689 7.40 -13.21 -31.52
CA PHE A 689 7.13 -11.78 -31.38
C PHE A 689 7.64 -11.01 -32.59
N GLU A 690 6.74 -10.36 -33.31
CA GLU A 690 7.00 -9.45 -34.42
C GLU A 690 6.98 -8.01 -33.91
N ILE A 691 8.08 -7.28 -34.09
CA ILE A 691 8.24 -5.88 -33.66
C ILE A 691 8.51 -5.01 -34.88
N VAL A 692 7.69 -3.98 -35.10
CA VAL A 692 7.86 -2.98 -36.19
C VAL A 692 8.11 -1.60 -35.59
N LEU A 693 9.10 -0.85 -36.11
CA LEU A 693 9.25 0.58 -35.78
C LEU A 693 8.33 1.43 -36.67
N VAL A 694 7.20 1.88 -36.12
CA VAL A 694 6.18 2.65 -36.86
C VAL A 694 6.58 4.12 -37.02
N SER A 695 7.19 4.72 -35.99
CA SER A 695 7.79 6.06 -36.11
C SER A 695 8.83 6.31 -35.03
N GLN A 696 9.80 7.17 -35.34
CA GLN A 696 10.74 7.75 -34.39
C GLN A 696 10.65 9.28 -34.48
N LYS A 697 10.69 9.94 -33.33
CA LYS A 697 10.82 11.39 -33.18
C LYS A 697 11.88 11.66 -32.13
N GLU A 698 12.54 12.81 -32.18
CA GLU A 698 13.43 13.24 -31.12
C GLU A 698 13.28 14.74 -30.85
N ASP A 699 13.55 15.12 -29.62
CA ASP A 699 13.70 16.49 -29.16
C ASP A 699 15.02 16.60 -28.36
N GLU A 700 15.24 17.70 -27.64
CA GLU A 700 16.45 17.90 -26.83
C GLU A 700 16.57 16.89 -25.68
N GLN A 701 15.45 16.36 -25.16
CA GLN A 701 15.38 15.60 -23.91
C GLN A 701 15.29 14.09 -24.18
N LEU A 702 14.47 13.73 -25.17
CA LEU A 702 14.05 12.35 -25.43
C LEU A 702 14.16 11.97 -26.91
N ILE A 703 14.37 10.68 -27.15
CA ILE A 703 13.99 10.01 -28.39
C ILE A 703 12.71 9.22 -28.10
N GLU A 704 11.63 9.50 -28.82
CA GLU A 704 10.35 8.81 -28.71
C GLU A 704 10.17 7.87 -29.92
N ARG A 705 9.86 6.60 -29.66
CA ARG A 705 9.59 5.57 -30.68
C ARG A 705 8.21 4.98 -30.47
N VAL A 706 7.43 4.86 -31.55
CA VAL A 706 6.22 4.06 -31.59
C VAL A 706 6.58 2.72 -32.21
N LEU A 707 6.47 1.66 -31.42
CA LEU A 707 6.70 0.28 -31.83
C LEU A 707 5.36 -0.45 -31.90
N GLU A 708 5.13 -1.23 -32.95
CA GLU A 708 4.04 -2.20 -32.98
C GLU A 708 4.56 -3.58 -32.60
N LEU A 709 3.91 -4.21 -31.62
CA LEU A 709 4.17 -5.57 -31.16
C LEU A 709 3.00 -6.47 -31.56
N LYS A 710 3.30 -7.57 -32.26
CA LYS A 710 2.35 -8.61 -32.65
C LYS A 710 2.88 -9.98 -32.25
N PHE A 711 1.99 -10.87 -31.81
CA PHE A 711 2.32 -12.24 -31.41
C PHE A 711 1.79 -13.23 -32.45
N THR A 712 2.67 -14.06 -33.04
CA THR A 712 2.34 -15.01 -34.11
C THR A 712 2.53 -16.46 -33.68
N ASN A 713 1.51 -16.99 -33.00
CA ASN A 713 1.43 -18.41 -32.69
C ASN A 713 0.77 -19.21 -33.84
N LYS A 714 1.57 -20.02 -34.55
CA LYS A 714 1.12 -20.90 -35.65
C LYS A 714 0.09 -21.98 -35.25
N SER A 715 -0.16 -22.18 -33.95
CA SER A 715 -1.14 -23.15 -33.42
C SER A 715 -2.45 -22.53 -32.94
N ALA A 716 -2.57 -21.19 -32.93
CA ALA A 716 -3.77 -20.51 -32.44
C ALA A 716 -4.69 -20.07 -33.58
N LEU A 717 -5.97 -20.47 -33.52
CA LEU A 717 -7.04 -20.03 -34.44
C LEU A 717 -7.48 -18.56 -34.22
N THR A 718 -6.65 -17.76 -33.56
CA THR A 718 -6.93 -16.36 -33.21
C THR A 718 -5.74 -15.50 -33.65
N THR A 719 -5.95 -14.64 -34.65
CA THR A 719 -5.04 -13.54 -34.96
C THR A 719 -4.97 -12.62 -33.75
N ASP A 720 -3.86 -12.65 -33.04
CA ASP A 720 -3.68 -11.83 -31.84
C ASP A 720 -3.53 -10.35 -32.21
N ARG A 721 -3.97 -9.46 -31.31
CA ARG A 721 -4.06 -8.03 -31.59
C ARG A 721 -2.68 -7.39 -31.59
N THR A 722 -2.32 -6.74 -32.69
CA THR A 722 -1.20 -5.79 -32.73
C THR A 722 -1.39 -4.71 -31.65
N ARG A 723 -0.33 -4.44 -30.89
CA ARG A 723 -0.31 -3.46 -29.79
C ARG A 723 0.73 -2.38 -30.06
N SER A 724 0.31 -1.12 -30.01
CA SER A 724 1.22 0.03 -30.01
C SER A 724 1.89 0.17 -28.63
N ILE A 725 3.21 0.29 -28.63
CA ILE A 725 4.09 0.46 -27.47
C ILE A 725 4.88 1.76 -27.69
N ARG A 726 4.86 2.69 -26.72
CA ARG A 726 5.70 3.89 -26.78
C ARG A 726 6.99 3.69 -25.97
N GLN A 727 8.13 3.66 -26.65
CA GLN A 727 9.43 3.70 -26.00
C GLN A 727 9.92 5.15 -25.94
N PHE A 728 10.22 5.64 -24.75
CA PHE A 728 10.93 6.89 -24.55
C PHE A 728 12.36 6.56 -24.12
N GLN A 729 13.36 7.16 -24.76
CA GLN A 729 14.76 7.03 -24.40
C GLN A 729 15.30 8.38 -23.96
N ILE A 730 15.97 8.43 -22.81
CA ILE A 730 16.66 9.64 -22.34
C ILE A 730 17.94 9.89 -23.15
N LYS A 731 18.18 11.16 -23.51
CA LYS A 731 19.44 11.58 -24.15
C LYS A 731 20.53 11.84 -23.10
N ASP A 732 20.21 12.65 -22.10
CA ASP A 732 21.09 12.98 -20.98
C ASP A 732 20.28 13.32 -19.72
N TYR A 733 20.96 13.39 -18.58
CA TYR A 733 20.35 13.60 -17.26
C TYR A 733 20.18 15.07 -16.85
N SER A 734 20.67 16.04 -17.62
CA SER A 734 20.55 17.48 -17.33
C SER A 734 19.09 17.94 -17.36
N HIS A 735 18.27 17.30 -18.21
CA HIS A 735 16.84 17.58 -18.33
C HIS A 735 15.94 16.62 -17.52
N LEU A 736 16.50 15.83 -16.60
CA LEU A 736 15.80 14.73 -15.90
C LEU A 736 14.47 15.16 -15.23
N LEU A 737 14.42 16.32 -14.57
CA LEU A 737 13.19 16.81 -13.93
C LEU A 737 12.07 17.10 -14.95
N LEU A 738 12.43 17.56 -16.16
CA LEU A 738 11.47 17.83 -17.23
C LEU A 738 11.01 16.53 -17.91
N VAL A 739 11.92 15.56 -18.07
CA VAL A 739 11.62 14.19 -18.48
C VAL A 739 10.63 13.53 -17.51
N VAL A 740 10.84 13.63 -16.19
CA VAL A 740 9.89 13.12 -15.18
C VAL A 740 8.55 13.85 -15.24
N LYS A 741 8.52 15.18 -15.47
CA LYS A 741 7.27 15.94 -15.67
C LYS A 741 6.47 15.43 -16.88
N ARG A 742 7.13 15.17 -18.02
CA ARG A 742 6.49 14.60 -19.22
C ARG A 742 6.02 13.17 -18.96
N PHE A 743 6.87 12.33 -18.38
CA PHE A 743 6.55 10.94 -18.06
C PHE A 743 5.35 10.82 -17.11
N LEU A 744 5.30 11.57 -16.01
CA LEU A 744 4.15 11.57 -15.09
C LEU A 744 2.87 12.13 -15.73
N LYS A 745 2.97 13.01 -16.73
CA LYS A 745 1.81 13.47 -17.52
C LYS A 745 1.29 12.35 -18.43
N GLU A 746 2.18 11.63 -19.12
CA GLU A 746 1.83 10.47 -19.96
C GLU A 746 1.24 9.34 -19.11
N MET A 747 1.85 8.98 -17.98
CA MET A 747 1.33 7.97 -17.03
C MET A 747 -0.13 8.21 -16.60
N ARG A 748 -0.60 9.46 -16.61
CA ARG A 748 -1.98 9.83 -16.25
C ARG A 748 -3.00 9.65 -17.39
N THR A 749 -2.56 9.39 -18.62
CA THR A 749 -3.45 9.08 -19.76
C THR A 749 -3.59 7.58 -20.03
N PHE A 750 -2.61 6.77 -19.64
CA PHE A 750 -2.61 5.32 -19.82
C PHE A 750 -3.12 4.57 -18.57
N THR A 751 -4.40 4.23 -18.52
CA THR A 751 -4.99 3.45 -17.40
C THR A 751 -4.94 1.94 -17.66
N GLY A 752 -4.56 1.14 -16.66
CA GLY A 752 -4.69 -0.33 -16.68
C GLY A 752 -3.64 -1.09 -17.53
N GLN A 753 -2.58 -0.42 -17.95
CA GLN A 753 -1.40 -1.01 -18.61
C GLN A 753 -0.19 -0.85 -17.68
N ASN A 754 0.87 -1.65 -17.86
CA ASN A 754 2.10 -1.51 -17.08
C ASN A 754 3.15 -0.68 -17.84
N VAL A 755 4.17 -0.20 -17.12
CA VAL A 755 5.27 0.57 -17.71
C VAL A 755 6.62 0.00 -17.30
N ILE A 756 7.49 -0.26 -18.26
CA ILE A 756 8.87 -0.66 -17.98
C ILE A 756 9.72 0.57 -17.66
N LEU A 757 10.53 0.48 -16.60
CA LEU A 757 11.64 1.40 -16.31
C LEU A 757 12.95 0.60 -16.45
N GLN A 758 13.82 1.01 -17.36
CA GLN A 758 15.00 0.22 -17.74
C GLN A 758 16.27 1.07 -17.75
N CYS A 759 17.28 0.65 -17.02
CA CYS A 759 18.66 1.11 -17.17
C CYS A 759 19.59 -0.10 -17.36
N LEU A 760 20.90 0.09 -17.55
CA LEU A 760 21.84 -0.97 -17.91
C LEU A 760 21.73 -2.18 -16.98
N ASN A 761 21.79 -1.96 -15.66
CA ASN A 761 21.72 -3.00 -14.62
C ASN A 761 20.32 -3.22 -14.01
N GLY A 762 19.33 -2.37 -14.31
CA GLY A 762 18.00 -2.46 -13.72
C GLY A 762 17.94 -2.15 -12.22
N ALA A 763 18.86 -1.33 -11.70
CA ALA A 763 18.85 -0.88 -10.30
C ALA A 763 19.17 0.61 -10.14
N THR A 764 20.25 1.12 -10.75
CA THR A 764 20.73 2.50 -10.47
C THR A 764 19.79 3.56 -11.01
N TRP A 765 19.79 3.83 -12.32
CA TRP A 765 18.94 4.90 -12.88
C TRP A 765 17.46 4.55 -12.88
N SER A 766 17.09 3.28 -13.07
CA SER A 766 15.69 2.85 -13.03
C SER A 766 15.09 2.89 -11.62
N GLY A 767 15.86 2.55 -10.58
CA GLY A 767 15.46 2.73 -9.18
C GLY A 767 15.34 4.21 -8.82
N TYR A 768 16.33 5.03 -9.20
CA TYR A 768 16.30 6.48 -9.00
C TYR A 768 15.08 7.13 -9.65
N PHE A 769 14.79 6.79 -10.91
CA PHE A 769 13.65 7.32 -11.64
C PHE A 769 12.32 6.92 -10.99
N ALA A 770 12.18 5.67 -10.52
CA ALA A 770 11.00 5.22 -9.77
C ALA A 770 10.83 5.98 -8.45
N ALA A 771 11.91 6.17 -7.69
CA ALA A 771 11.91 6.91 -6.42
C ALA A 771 11.53 8.39 -6.63
N LEU A 772 12.10 9.03 -7.64
CA LEU A 772 11.85 10.43 -7.99
C LEU A 772 10.41 10.63 -8.49
N CYS A 773 9.92 9.76 -9.38
CA CYS A 773 8.53 9.78 -9.83
C CYS A 773 7.56 9.66 -8.65
N ASN A 774 7.72 8.65 -7.80
CA ASN A 774 6.83 8.43 -6.64
C ASN A 774 6.92 9.56 -5.60
N SER A 775 8.10 10.13 -5.37
CA SER A 775 8.29 11.25 -4.45
C SER A 775 7.61 12.53 -4.96
N ILE A 776 7.70 12.81 -6.26
CA ILE A 776 7.01 13.94 -6.92
C ILE A 776 5.49 13.74 -6.87
N ASP A 777 4.99 12.54 -7.18
CA ASP A 777 3.56 12.25 -7.20
C ASP A 777 2.95 12.33 -5.79
N LYS A 778 3.68 11.88 -4.76
CA LYS A 778 3.32 12.10 -3.34
C LYS A 778 3.34 13.59 -2.97
N MET A 779 4.39 14.32 -3.33
CA MET A 779 4.46 15.77 -3.08
C MET A 779 3.31 16.54 -3.73
N GLN A 780 2.97 16.27 -5.00
CA GLN A 780 1.83 16.92 -5.65
C GLN A 780 0.50 16.59 -4.97
N THR A 781 0.30 15.34 -4.54
CA THR A 781 -0.98 14.84 -4.04
C THR A 781 -1.23 15.16 -2.56
N GLU A 782 -0.19 15.12 -1.73
CA GLU A 782 -0.27 15.29 -0.27
C GLU A 782 0.35 16.59 0.23
N GLN A 783 1.09 17.34 -0.61
CA GLN A 783 1.94 18.47 -0.20
C GLN A 783 2.98 18.07 0.87
N ILE A 784 3.44 16.81 0.81
CA ILE A 784 4.37 16.17 1.75
C ILE A 784 5.62 15.67 1.01
N ILE A 785 6.78 15.88 1.63
CA ILE A 785 8.10 15.42 1.19
C ILE A 785 8.51 14.24 2.07
N ASP A 786 8.61 13.05 1.46
CA ASP A 786 9.08 11.84 2.15
C ASP A 786 9.86 10.87 1.22
N PRO A 787 11.07 11.25 0.75
CA PRO A 787 11.93 10.32 0.02
C PRO A 787 12.28 9.07 0.83
N PHE A 788 12.41 9.18 2.16
CA PHE A 788 12.71 8.07 3.06
C PHE A 788 11.72 6.91 2.92
N LYS A 789 10.42 7.16 3.10
CA LYS A 789 9.39 6.11 2.98
C LYS A 789 9.28 5.59 1.55
N ILE A 790 9.43 6.45 0.53
CA ILE A 790 9.40 6.03 -0.87
C ILE A 790 10.57 5.09 -1.20
N VAL A 791 11.81 5.45 -0.82
CA VAL A 791 13.00 4.62 -1.04
C VAL A 791 12.90 3.31 -0.26
N ARG A 792 12.37 3.34 0.96
CA ARG A 792 12.08 2.12 1.72
C ARG A 792 11.07 1.20 1.04
N LEU A 793 9.96 1.75 0.53
CA LEU A 793 8.93 0.97 -0.15
C LEU A 793 9.49 0.30 -1.40
N ILE A 794 10.26 1.00 -2.24
CA ILE A 794 10.86 0.36 -3.42
C ILE A 794 11.95 -0.67 -3.03
N ARG A 795 12.78 -0.39 -2.01
CA ARG A 795 13.78 -1.36 -1.49
C ARG A 795 13.16 -2.65 -0.96
N SER A 796 11.86 -2.67 -0.63
CA SER A 796 11.14 -3.90 -0.27
C SER A 796 10.92 -4.88 -1.44
N THR A 797 11.16 -4.44 -2.68
CA THR A 797 11.05 -5.27 -3.91
C THR A 797 12.41 -5.60 -4.54
N ARG A 798 13.40 -4.72 -4.36
CA ARG A 798 14.80 -4.94 -4.73
C ARG A 798 15.71 -4.10 -3.80
N PRO A 799 16.45 -4.72 -2.85
CA PRO A 799 17.22 -3.97 -1.85
C PRO A 799 18.37 -3.13 -2.43
N GLN A 800 18.82 -3.44 -3.64
CA GLN A 800 19.88 -2.74 -4.38
C GLN A 800 19.45 -1.39 -4.98
N PHE A 801 18.19 -0.95 -4.82
CA PHE A 801 17.77 0.38 -5.27
C PHE A 801 18.32 1.50 -4.37
N ILE A 802 18.79 2.59 -5.00
CA ILE A 802 19.23 3.84 -4.38
C ILE A 802 20.45 3.64 -3.47
N ASP A 803 21.66 3.90 -3.96
CA ASP A 803 22.83 4.08 -3.10
C ASP A 803 22.78 5.41 -2.31
N GLN A 804 23.79 5.71 -1.48
CA GLN A 804 23.79 6.91 -0.64
C GLN A 804 23.86 8.20 -1.47
N ASP A 805 24.67 8.25 -2.53
CA ASP A 805 24.81 9.44 -3.36
C ASP A 805 23.53 9.67 -4.16
N GLN A 806 22.88 8.60 -4.65
CA GLN A 806 21.53 8.65 -5.20
C GLN A 806 20.50 9.12 -4.17
N TYR A 807 20.61 8.73 -2.89
CA TYR A 807 19.70 9.21 -1.85
C TYR A 807 19.87 10.71 -1.58
N GLU A 808 21.10 11.22 -1.53
CA GLU A 808 21.39 12.66 -1.38
C GLU A 808 20.90 13.46 -2.60
N ASN A 809 21.15 12.97 -3.82
CA ASN A 809 20.68 13.60 -5.06
C ASN A 809 19.13 13.61 -5.19
N LEU A 810 18.44 12.62 -4.63
CA LEU A 810 16.98 12.56 -4.63
C LEU A 810 16.36 13.72 -3.84
N TYR A 811 16.96 14.12 -2.71
CA TYR A 811 16.53 15.33 -1.98
C TYR A 811 16.78 16.60 -2.82
N SER A 812 17.98 16.77 -3.39
CA SER A 812 18.28 17.93 -4.25
C SER A 812 17.28 18.05 -5.42
N SER A 813 17.03 16.94 -6.12
CA SER A 813 16.04 16.86 -7.20
C SER A 813 14.62 17.21 -6.75
N MET A 814 14.21 16.77 -5.55
CA MET A 814 12.91 17.13 -4.96
C MET A 814 12.82 18.61 -4.61
N ARG A 815 13.91 19.26 -4.16
CA ARG A 815 13.97 20.69 -3.86
C ARG A 815 13.84 21.55 -5.12
N ASP A 816 14.60 21.22 -6.16
CA ASP A 816 14.57 21.93 -7.44
C ASP A 816 13.18 21.78 -8.09
N TYR A 817 12.59 20.58 -8.02
CA TYR A 817 11.22 20.35 -8.48
C TYR A 817 10.21 21.19 -7.68
N ALA A 818 10.30 21.18 -6.35
CA ALA A 818 9.40 21.90 -5.46
C ALA A 818 9.40 23.42 -5.71
N GLN A 819 10.58 24.02 -5.93
CA GLN A 819 10.70 25.43 -6.31
C GLN A 819 10.01 25.72 -7.66
N GLN A 820 10.26 24.90 -8.69
CA GLN A 820 9.62 25.03 -10.00
C GLN A 820 8.10 24.80 -9.96
N TYR A 821 7.62 23.94 -9.06
CA TYR A 821 6.20 23.66 -8.86
C TYR A 821 5.48 24.90 -8.32
N LEU A 822 6.01 25.52 -7.26
CA LEU A 822 5.40 26.71 -6.66
C LEU A 822 5.39 27.93 -7.59
N SER A 823 6.49 28.20 -8.32
CA SER A 823 6.52 29.33 -9.26
C SER A 823 5.50 29.16 -10.40
N THR A 824 5.34 27.92 -10.90
CA THR A 824 4.31 27.58 -11.90
C THR A 824 2.90 27.76 -11.33
N THR A 825 2.63 27.26 -10.13
CA THR A 825 1.31 27.34 -9.49
C THR A 825 0.92 28.78 -9.15
N ALA A 826 1.84 29.58 -8.62
CA ALA A 826 1.64 31.01 -8.37
C ALA A 826 1.30 31.77 -9.66
N THR A 827 2.05 31.51 -10.75
CA THR A 827 1.79 32.12 -12.07
C THR A 827 0.42 31.73 -12.62
N ALA A 828 -0.01 30.48 -12.43
CA ALA A 828 -1.33 30.01 -12.87
C ALA A 828 -2.48 30.64 -12.06
N LEU A 829 -2.33 30.77 -10.74
CA LEU A 829 -3.31 31.44 -9.87
C LEU A 829 -3.44 32.93 -10.20
N ALA A 830 -2.31 33.62 -10.42
CA ALA A 830 -2.31 35.01 -10.85
C ALA A 830 -3.08 35.22 -12.16
N ARG A 831 -2.82 34.38 -13.19
CA ARG A 831 -3.54 34.45 -14.47
C ARG A 831 -5.04 34.20 -14.33
N ARG A 832 -5.46 33.18 -13.55
CA ARG A 832 -6.88 32.94 -13.24
C ARG A 832 -7.54 34.16 -12.59
N SER A 833 -6.86 34.81 -11.64
CA SER A 833 -7.39 36.00 -10.96
C SER A 833 -7.54 37.22 -11.89
N THR A 834 -6.76 37.31 -12.97
CA THR A 834 -6.92 38.34 -14.01
C THR A 834 -7.94 37.97 -15.10
N GLU A 835 -8.22 36.68 -15.31
CA GLU A 835 -9.09 36.18 -16.39
C GLU A 835 -10.56 36.01 -15.96
N ASN A 836 -10.87 35.83 -14.66
CA ASN A 836 -12.25 35.70 -14.19
C ASN A 836 -12.47 36.32 -12.78
N PRO A 837 -12.74 37.63 -12.68
CA PRO A 837 -12.90 38.33 -11.40
C PRO A 837 -14.24 38.08 -10.66
N PHE A 838 -15.10 37.17 -11.15
CA PHE A 838 -16.44 36.94 -10.60
C PHE A 838 -16.74 35.48 -10.19
N TYR A 839 -15.73 34.63 -10.05
CA TYR A 839 -15.90 33.22 -9.64
C TYR A 839 -14.98 32.83 -8.47
N THR A 840 -15.42 33.13 -7.24
CA THR A 840 -14.74 32.71 -6.00
C THR A 840 -15.38 31.44 -5.44
N ASP A 841 -14.80 30.28 -5.72
CA ASP A 841 -15.09 29.07 -4.96
C ASP A 841 -14.36 29.15 -3.60
N THR A 842 -15.14 29.15 -2.51
CA THR A 842 -14.62 29.26 -1.13
C THR A 842 -13.67 28.13 -0.73
N SER A 843 -13.57 27.04 -1.51
CA SER A 843 -12.58 25.98 -1.31
C SER A 843 -11.23 26.27 -1.96
N GLU A 844 -11.17 27.03 -3.07
CA GLU A 844 -9.89 27.48 -3.66
C GLU A 844 -9.27 28.65 -2.85
N GLU A 845 -10.07 29.47 -2.17
CA GLU A 845 -9.56 30.59 -1.35
C GLU A 845 -8.53 30.16 -0.29
N TYR A 846 -8.72 29.00 0.36
CA TYR A 846 -7.80 28.53 1.40
C TYR A 846 -6.43 28.10 0.85
N GLN A 847 -6.39 27.57 -0.37
CA GLN A 847 -5.14 27.29 -1.09
C GLN A 847 -4.54 28.59 -1.63
N SER A 848 -5.34 29.43 -2.30
CA SER A 848 -4.92 30.71 -2.87
C SER A 848 -4.31 31.65 -1.83
N ALA A 849 -4.95 31.83 -0.68
CA ALA A 849 -4.44 32.66 0.42
C ALA A 849 -3.14 32.09 1.03
N THR A 850 -2.96 30.77 1.01
CA THR A 850 -1.72 30.12 1.48
C THR A 850 -0.60 30.30 0.46
N THR A 851 -0.82 30.04 -0.82
CA THR A 851 0.19 30.23 -1.88
C THR A 851 0.58 31.69 -2.05
N ASN A 852 -0.36 32.64 -2.03
CA ASN A 852 -0.03 34.07 -2.14
C ASN A 852 0.77 34.58 -0.93
N ARG A 853 0.45 34.13 0.29
CA ARG A 853 1.28 34.41 1.49
C ARG A 853 2.64 33.72 1.47
N MET A 854 2.79 32.64 0.71
CA MET A 854 4.06 31.94 0.52
C MET A 854 4.97 32.70 -0.47
N VAL A 855 4.40 33.20 -1.57
CA VAL A 855 5.11 34.05 -2.55
C VAL A 855 5.53 35.40 -1.96
N GLN A 856 4.75 35.98 -1.04
CA GLN A 856 5.12 37.22 -0.32
C GLN A 856 6.12 37.02 0.83
N ARG A 857 6.67 35.81 1.03
CA ARG A 857 7.62 35.47 2.09
C ARG A 857 8.93 34.83 1.59
N LEU A 858 9.04 34.61 0.28
CA LEU A 858 10.23 34.11 -0.42
C LEU A 858 10.91 35.28 -1.15
#